data_AF-A0A924YNW4-F1
#
_entry.id   AF-A0A924YNW4-F1
#
_cell.length_a   1.000
_cell.length_b   1.000
_cell.length_c   1.000
_cell.angle_alpha   90.00
_cell.angle_beta   90.00
_cell.angle_gamma   90.00
#
_symmetry.space_group_name_H-M   'P 1'
#
loop_
_entity.id
_entity.type
_entity.pdbx_description
1 polymer ?
#
loop_
_entity_poly.entity_id
_entity_poly.type
_entity_poly.pdbx_seq_one_letter_code
_entity_poly.pdbx_strand_id
1 'polypeptide(L)'
;MAAWRFEPPELSGIREIVATGYLVAPRRGTYRFSAEGNGATEVSLGDQVVWRSTDDKPSEVALVRGHNWLRIVQRVEPDQVDQPVSMRLLWSGMDFETEPVPPTSLFCERLADEIESLRLGRELFAEHQCFRCHRISDEILPSKLAMPELHAEAPDLTGVGSRLRGDWIAQWVLNPSQMRSDARMPRLFPLTPADEHRQQASDLAAYLSVATLAKSVGESSQNPRSGERGYNPADEARQPPVHQRPLGLWEDLGCIGCHRLQPTMNDPPDARTALHFVREKFLPGELIRFLRQPQRHFAWTRMPDFGLSEQEAASLAHLLTEPADGAVPPPATRPSGDAARGQKLFASLGCRQCHRVSRDEPLPKPHLPSVFGKVVARGCLAGQEQAHAGRSPDYGLKPAEQSALLTLLHGDEKTLATDTPTDVSRRFVTKLQCAVCHPRDGRRNSLSEILADESESGLPPEIVPNLTWTGEKLHSAWMHSLLAGQLAERPRPWMKLRMPSFPARARFLTDGLAREHGLPSDPSSRPSIEPELAEIGEVLATRSGLLDCRQCHGIGPLPPTGDKSTLLAPGINFAQTRERIRHDFYRRFTLDPPRYDVSTRMPKLVVDGRTTKVKNVFDGDARQQFEAVWHYLQTVPSSTADP
;
A
#
# COMPACT_ATOMS: atom_id res chain seq x y z
N MET A 1 2.13 -2.67 -15.54
CA MET A 1 2.34 -1.28 -15.08
C MET A 1 3.28 -0.66 -16.07
N ALA A 2 2.76 0.30 -16.84
CA ALA A 2 3.48 1.03 -17.85
C ALA A 2 4.43 2.02 -17.15
N ALA A 3 5.72 1.98 -17.48
CA ALA A 3 6.70 2.98 -17.08
C ALA A 3 7.26 3.62 -18.36
N TRP A 4 7.01 4.92 -18.50
CA TRP A 4 7.37 5.70 -19.67
C TRP A 4 8.90 5.67 -19.90
N ARG A 5 9.33 5.49 -21.14
CA ARG A 5 10.73 5.72 -21.53
C ARG A 5 11.06 7.19 -21.32
N PHE A 6 12.30 7.49 -20.96
CA PHE A 6 12.85 8.83 -20.89
C PHE A 6 14.17 8.80 -21.64
N GLU A 7 14.29 9.57 -22.73
CA GLU A 7 15.58 9.76 -23.40
C GLU A 7 16.50 10.65 -22.52
N PRO A 8 17.81 10.36 -22.41
CA PRO A 8 18.72 11.19 -21.66
C PRO A 8 18.82 12.58 -22.31
N PRO A 9 18.81 13.69 -21.54
CA PRO A 9 18.81 15.02 -22.11
C PRO A 9 20.13 15.31 -22.84
N GLU A 10 20.05 15.82 -24.06
CA GLU A 10 21.18 16.54 -24.66
C GLU A 10 21.51 17.75 -23.79
N LEU A 11 22.79 17.92 -23.47
CA LEU A 11 23.31 19.00 -22.61
C LEU A 11 23.15 20.38 -23.27
N SER A 12 21.93 20.91 -23.20
CA SER A 12 21.61 22.32 -23.25
C SER A 12 20.72 22.62 -22.04
N GLY A 13 20.67 23.86 -21.55
CA GLY A 13 20.04 24.19 -20.25
C GLY A 13 18.59 23.71 -20.06
N ILE A 14 17.86 23.36 -21.12
CA ILE A 14 16.51 22.79 -21.06
C ILE A 14 16.60 21.27 -21.12
N ARG A 15 16.04 20.56 -20.13
CA ARG A 15 15.93 19.09 -20.19
C ARG A 15 14.63 18.71 -20.88
N GLU A 16 14.73 18.02 -22.03
CA GLU A 16 13.57 17.37 -22.64
C GLU A 16 13.39 15.97 -22.06
N ILE A 17 12.17 15.72 -21.58
CA ILE A 17 11.69 14.44 -21.08
C ILE A 17 10.74 13.88 -22.14
N VAL A 18 11.19 12.86 -22.87
CA VAL A 18 10.41 12.26 -23.96
C VAL A 18 9.86 10.92 -23.52
N ALA A 19 8.54 10.79 -23.58
CA ALA A 19 7.79 9.62 -23.15
C ALA A 19 6.96 9.05 -24.31
N THR A 20 7.20 7.78 -24.67
CA THR A 20 6.58 7.14 -25.84
C THR A 20 5.79 5.89 -25.48
N GLY A 21 4.73 5.61 -26.24
CA GLY A 21 3.90 4.42 -26.09
C GLY A 21 2.74 4.41 -27.08
N TYR A 22 1.63 3.83 -26.67
CA TYR A 22 0.41 3.72 -27.46
C TYR A 22 -0.80 4.10 -26.60
N LEU A 23 -1.67 4.90 -27.19
CA LEU A 23 -3.03 5.12 -26.70
C LEU A 23 -3.97 4.08 -27.34
N VAL A 24 -4.64 3.30 -26.51
CA VAL A 24 -5.60 2.27 -26.93
C VAL A 24 -7.00 2.86 -26.96
N ALA A 25 -7.50 3.19 -28.15
CA ALA A 25 -8.85 3.68 -28.31
C ALA A 25 -9.86 2.52 -28.36
N PRO A 26 -10.94 2.55 -27.57
CA PRO A 26 -11.91 1.45 -27.51
C PRO A 26 -12.67 1.27 -28.84
N ARG A 27 -12.82 2.36 -29.60
CA ARG A 27 -13.54 2.41 -30.88
C ARG A 27 -12.82 3.37 -31.83
N ARG A 28 -13.11 3.24 -33.11
CA ARG A 28 -12.70 4.24 -34.11
C ARG A 28 -13.61 5.46 -33.95
N GLY A 29 -13.05 6.67 -34.01
CA GLY A 29 -13.84 7.89 -33.93
C GLY A 29 -12.99 9.14 -33.78
N THR A 30 -13.66 10.29 -33.67
CA THR A 30 -13.05 11.56 -33.34
C THR A 30 -13.00 11.72 -31.83
N TYR A 31 -11.82 12.03 -31.31
CA TYR A 31 -11.56 12.28 -29.90
C TYR A 31 -11.00 13.68 -29.73
N ARG A 32 -11.27 14.29 -28.57
CA ARG A 32 -10.72 15.58 -28.20
C ARG A 32 -9.73 15.40 -27.06
N PHE A 33 -8.58 16.04 -27.15
CA PHE A 33 -7.52 15.96 -26.13
C PHE A 33 -7.24 17.31 -25.51
N SER A 34 -6.94 17.30 -24.22
CA SER A 34 -6.33 18.42 -23.49
C SER A 34 -5.37 17.86 -22.44
N ALA A 35 -4.54 18.70 -21.84
CA ALA A 35 -3.74 18.29 -20.69
C ALA A 35 -3.70 19.39 -19.63
N GLU A 36 -3.57 18.97 -18.37
CA GLU A 36 -3.36 19.83 -17.22
C GLU A 36 -1.95 19.57 -16.67
N GLY A 37 -1.25 20.58 -16.17
CA GLY A 37 0.11 20.42 -15.64
C GLY A 37 0.86 21.73 -15.44
N ASN A 38 2.06 21.66 -14.88
CA ASN A 38 2.92 22.82 -14.58
C ASN A 38 4.21 22.89 -15.42
N GLY A 39 4.40 21.98 -16.38
CA GLY A 39 5.53 21.95 -17.31
C GLY A 39 5.10 22.19 -18.76
N ALA A 40 5.97 22.83 -19.55
CA ALA A 40 5.75 23.01 -20.99
C ALA A 40 5.73 21.64 -21.67
N THR A 41 4.57 21.27 -22.22
CA THR A 41 4.30 19.91 -22.65
C THR A 41 3.68 19.89 -24.05
N GLU A 42 4.12 18.95 -24.87
CA GLU A 42 3.60 18.67 -26.20
C GLU A 42 3.15 17.20 -26.26
N VAL A 43 1.96 16.96 -26.80
CA VAL A 43 1.40 15.62 -26.99
C VAL A 43 1.18 15.39 -28.47
N SER A 44 1.68 14.27 -28.97
CA SER A 44 1.52 13.84 -30.35
C SER A 44 0.91 12.45 -30.44
N LEU A 45 -0.02 12.27 -31.38
CA LEU A 45 -0.59 10.99 -31.76
C LEU A 45 -0.25 10.71 -33.23
N GLY A 46 0.57 9.67 -33.47
CA GLY A 46 1.25 9.51 -34.76
C GLY A 46 2.14 10.73 -35.06
N ASP A 47 1.98 11.30 -36.25
CA ASP A 47 2.71 12.50 -36.68
C ASP A 47 1.98 13.82 -36.36
N GLN A 48 0.79 13.73 -35.73
CA GLN A 48 -0.03 14.90 -35.43
C GLN A 48 0.20 15.37 -33.99
N VAL A 49 0.55 16.64 -33.82
CA VAL A 49 0.53 17.30 -32.50
C VAL A 49 -0.93 17.58 -32.12
N VAL A 50 -1.37 17.01 -31.01
CA VAL A 50 -2.78 17.05 -30.55
C VAL A 50 -3.00 18.01 -29.41
N TRP A 51 -1.94 18.41 -28.71
CA TRP A 51 -2.02 19.41 -27.66
C TRP A 51 -0.64 20.02 -27.37
N ARG A 52 -0.64 21.32 -27.02
CA ARG A 52 0.52 22.07 -26.51
C ARG A 52 0.09 22.96 -25.35
N SER A 53 0.94 23.07 -24.34
CA SER A 53 0.71 23.98 -23.21
C SER A 53 0.52 25.45 -23.62
N THR A 54 1.08 25.88 -24.75
CA THR A 54 1.01 27.27 -25.23
C THR A 54 -0.32 27.63 -25.89
N ASP A 55 -1.03 26.64 -26.41
CA ASP A 55 -2.16 26.87 -27.31
C ASP A 55 -3.49 26.80 -26.56
N ASP A 56 -3.51 26.11 -25.41
CA ASP A 56 -4.62 25.83 -24.48
C ASP A 56 -5.96 25.47 -25.15
N LYS A 57 -5.89 25.04 -26.41
CA LYS A 57 -7.03 24.68 -27.24
C LYS A 57 -7.07 23.17 -27.40
N PRO A 58 -8.19 22.52 -27.05
CA PRO A 58 -8.36 21.11 -27.32
C PRO A 58 -8.31 20.84 -28.83
N SER A 59 -7.53 19.85 -29.26
CA SER A 59 -7.53 19.42 -30.67
C SER A 59 -8.41 18.18 -30.86
N GLU A 60 -9.09 18.13 -32.00
CA GLU A 60 -9.83 16.96 -32.46
C GLU A 60 -8.94 16.08 -33.33
N VAL A 61 -8.96 14.77 -33.06
CA VAL A 61 -8.08 13.79 -33.68
C VAL A 61 -8.89 12.54 -34.00
N ALA A 62 -8.74 12.03 -35.22
CA ALA A 62 -9.33 10.75 -35.61
C ALA A 62 -8.42 9.61 -35.13
N LEU A 63 -8.95 8.73 -34.28
CA LEU A 63 -8.24 7.55 -33.81
C LEU A 63 -8.77 6.27 -34.45
N VAL A 64 -7.87 5.32 -34.70
CA VAL A 64 -8.26 3.95 -35.04
C VAL A 64 -8.59 3.17 -33.78
N ARG A 65 -9.46 2.16 -33.91
CA ARG A 65 -9.70 1.21 -32.81
C ARG A 65 -8.40 0.46 -32.51
N GLY A 66 -8.05 0.34 -31.23
CA GLY A 66 -6.80 -0.28 -30.79
C GLY A 66 -5.69 0.75 -30.64
N HIS A 67 -4.46 0.37 -31.01
CA HIS A 67 -3.25 1.12 -30.69
C HIS A 67 -3.05 2.32 -31.63
N ASN A 68 -2.80 3.49 -31.06
CA ASN A 68 -2.40 4.71 -31.73
C ASN A 68 -1.08 5.18 -31.10
N TRP A 69 -0.03 5.38 -31.89
CA TRP A 69 1.28 5.79 -31.36
C TRP A 69 1.16 7.10 -30.60
N LEU A 70 1.73 7.18 -29.40
CA LEU A 70 1.67 8.31 -28.49
C LEU A 70 3.10 8.74 -28.16
N ARG A 71 3.36 10.04 -28.30
CA ARG A 71 4.59 10.69 -27.87
C ARG A 71 4.24 11.92 -27.04
N ILE A 72 4.84 12.02 -25.86
CA ILE A 72 4.71 13.15 -24.95
C ILE A 72 6.11 13.73 -24.77
N VAL A 73 6.26 15.03 -24.97
CA VAL A 73 7.49 15.76 -24.68
C VAL A 73 7.19 16.75 -23.58
N GLN A 74 7.96 16.69 -22.51
CA GLN A 74 7.91 17.66 -21.44
C GLN A 74 9.26 18.37 -21.34
N ARG A 75 9.23 19.69 -21.41
CA ARG A 75 10.39 20.56 -21.24
C ARG A 75 10.45 21.02 -19.79
N VAL A 76 11.57 20.74 -19.15
CA VAL A 76 11.85 21.14 -17.77
C VAL A 76 12.92 22.22 -17.81
N GLU A 77 12.54 23.42 -17.36
CA GLU A 77 13.46 24.54 -17.22
C GLU A 77 14.43 24.31 -16.04
N PRO A 78 15.64 24.90 -16.07
CA PRO A 78 16.64 24.71 -15.01
C PRO A 78 16.15 24.98 -13.58
N ASP A 79 15.26 25.95 -13.41
CA ASP A 79 14.66 26.36 -12.12
C ASP A 79 13.52 25.43 -11.66
N GLN A 80 13.08 24.53 -12.53
CA GLN A 80 12.07 23.50 -12.25
C GLN A 80 12.67 22.13 -11.93
N VAL A 81 13.99 21.94 -12.05
CA VAL A 81 14.66 20.64 -11.86
C VAL A 81 14.41 20.03 -10.48
N ASP A 82 14.23 20.85 -9.45
CA ASP A 82 13.93 20.43 -8.09
C ASP A 82 12.43 20.54 -7.72
N GLN A 83 11.58 20.97 -8.66
CA GLN A 83 10.14 21.07 -8.47
C GLN A 83 9.44 19.85 -9.10
N PRO A 84 8.41 19.28 -8.44
CA PRO A 84 7.62 18.21 -9.05
C PRO A 84 6.93 18.73 -10.31
N VAL A 85 7.29 18.17 -11.46
CA VAL A 85 6.55 18.39 -12.70
C VAL A 85 5.40 17.39 -12.77
N SER A 86 4.20 17.87 -13.05
CA SER A 86 3.00 17.05 -13.19
C SER A 86 2.34 17.25 -14.54
N MET A 87 1.70 16.18 -15.01
CA MET A 87 0.88 16.19 -16.21
C MET A 87 -0.31 15.25 -16.02
N ARG A 88 -1.47 15.66 -16.52
CA ARG A 88 -2.67 14.82 -16.65
C ARG A 88 -3.22 14.97 -18.06
N LEU A 89 -3.13 13.90 -18.85
CA LEU A 89 -3.71 13.85 -20.20
C LEU A 89 -5.20 13.55 -20.11
N LEU A 90 -6.03 14.45 -20.63
CA LEU A 90 -7.48 14.33 -20.69
C LEU A 90 -7.94 14.01 -22.11
N TRP A 91 -9.04 13.27 -22.20
CA TRP A 91 -9.69 12.97 -23.46
C TRP A 91 -11.22 12.96 -23.32
N SER A 92 -11.90 13.19 -24.43
CA SER A 92 -13.33 12.92 -24.57
C SER A 92 -13.61 12.28 -25.92
N GLY A 93 -14.76 11.61 -26.03
CA GLY A 93 -15.22 10.99 -27.25
C GLY A 93 -16.73 11.12 -27.40
N MET A 94 -17.28 10.53 -28.47
CA MET A 94 -18.72 10.61 -28.76
C MET A 94 -19.62 10.12 -27.61
N ASP A 95 -19.16 9.09 -26.89
CA ASP A 95 -19.97 8.38 -25.88
C ASP A 95 -19.64 8.78 -24.42
N PHE A 96 -18.72 9.74 -24.21
CA PHE A 96 -18.29 10.10 -22.85
C PHE A 96 -17.69 11.51 -22.73
N GLU A 97 -17.89 12.09 -21.55
CA GLU A 97 -17.37 13.41 -21.17
C GLU A 97 -15.85 13.43 -21.01
N THR A 98 -15.27 14.64 -20.97
CA THR A 98 -13.84 14.81 -20.68
C THR A 98 -13.46 14.15 -19.35
N GLU A 99 -12.45 13.29 -19.42
CA GLU A 99 -11.86 12.59 -18.29
C GLU A 99 -10.36 12.38 -18.54
N PRO A 100 -9.55 12.10 -17.51
CA PRO A 100 -8.19 11.60 -17.72
C PRO A 100 -8.18 10.28 -18.46
N VAL A 101 -7.20 10.13 -19.34
CA VAL A 101 -6.94 8.87 -20.04
C VAL A 101 -6.68 7.79 -18.99
N PRO A 102 -7.50 6.73 -18.94
CA PRO A 102 -7.34 5.70 -17.91
C PRO A 102 -6.06 4.89 -18.15
N PRO A 103 -5.44 4.34 -17.08
CA PRO A 103 -4.25 3.48 -17.20
C PRO A 103 -4.45 2.29 -18.15
N THR A 104 -5.68 1.78 -18.29
CA THR A 104 -6.03 0.68 -19.21
C THR A 104 -6.05 1.08 -20.68
N SER A 105 -6.06 2.38 -20.98
CA SER A 105 -5.97 2.91 -22.34
C SER A 105 -4.55 3.35 -22.70
N LEU A 106 -3.58 3.20 -21.79
CA LEU A 106 -2.17 3.52 -22.03
C LEU A 106 -1.35 2.25 -22.04
N PHE A 107 -0.59 2.05 -23.10
CA PHE A 107 0.35 0.95 -23.24
C PHE A 107 1.72 1.49 -23.55
N CYS A 108 2.74 1.16 -22.77
CA CYS A 108 4.12 1.50 -23.09
C CYS A 108 5.00 0.25 -23.02
N GLU A 109 6.15 0.33 -23.66
CA GLU A 109 7.14 -0.72 -23.56
C GLU A 109 7.70 -0.82 -22.13
N ARG A 110 8.26 -1.98 -21.81
CA ARG A 110 9.03 -2.17 -20.58
C ARG A 110 10.24 -1.24 -20.59
N LEU A 111 10.68 -0.82 -19.40
CA LEU A 111 11.94 -0.09 -19.27
C LEU A 111 13.12 -0.97 -19.72
N ALA A 112 14.22 -0.33 -20.08
CA ALA A 112 15.47 -1.02 -20.34
C ALA A 112 15.87 -1.89 -19.13
N ASP A 113 16.42 -3.07 -19.39
CA ASP A 113 16.80 -4.04 -18.36
C ASP A 113 17.72 -3.44 -17.29
N GLU A 114 18.62 -2.55 -17.70
CA GLU A 114 19.53 -1.82 -16.82
C GLU A 114 18.78 -0.93 -15.81
N ILE A 115 17.69 -0.29 -16.23
CA ILE A 115 16.89 0.59 -15.36
C ILE A 115 16.08 -0.26 -14.36
N GLU A 116 15.48 -1.36 -14.82
CA GLU A 116 14.78 -2.30 -13.93
C GLU A 116 15.75 -2.92 -12.91
N SER A 117 16.95 -3.29 -13.35
CA SER A 117 18.00 -3.81 -12.49
C SER A 117 18.47 -2.79 -11.46
N LEU A 118 18.66 -1.52 -11.86
CA LEU A 118 18.99 -0.43 -10.94
C LEU A 118 17.87 -0.21 -9.91
N ARG A 119 16.60 -0.22 -10.32
CA ARG A 119 15.45 -0.08 -9.41
C ARG A 119 15.42 -1.21 -8.39
N LEU A 120 15.56 -2.47 -8.84
CA LEU A 120 15.64 -3.62 -7.96
C LEU A 120 16.84 -3.52 -6.99
N GLY A 121 18.01 -3.08 -7.49
CA GLY A 121 19.20 -2.89 -6.66
C GLY A 121 18.98 -1.85 -5.55
N ARG A 122 18.36 -0.71 -5.87
CA ARG A 122 17.97 0.34 -4.91
C ARG A 122 17.06 -0.22 -3.81
N GLU A 123 16.04 -0.97 -4.21
CA GLU A 123 15.10 -1.61 -3.28
C GLU A 123 15.80 -2.59 -2.36
N LEU A 124 16.57 -3.54 -2.92
CA LEU A 124 17.31 -4.53 -2.15
C LEU A 124 18.29 -3.88 -1.16
N PHE A 125 19.03 -2.85 -1.60
CA PHE A 125 19.99 -2.15 -0.75
C PHE A 125 19.33 -1.50 0.47
N ALA A 126 18.18 -0.84 0.26
CA ALA A 126 17.41 -0.22 1.33
C ALA A 126 16.72 -1.26 2.22
N GLU A 127 16.11 -2.29 1.64
CA GLU A 127 15.34 -3.31 2.36
C GLU A 127 16.20 -4.25 3.19
N HIS A 128 17.40 -4.58 2.73
CA HIS A 128 18.40 -5.34 3.48
C HIS A 128 19.25 -4.47 4.42
N GLN A 129 18.98 -3.16 4.44
CA GLN A 129 19.63 -2.18 5.30
C GLN A 129 21.16 -2.17 5.15
N CYS A 130 21.67 -2.30 3.93
CA CYS A 130 23.12 -2.35 3.67
C CYS A 130 23.85 -1.11 4.22
N PHE A 131 23.19 0.04 4.23
CA PHE A 131 23.67 1.32 4.77
C PHE A 131 23.89 1.34 6.31
N ARG A 132 23.40 0.34 7.05
CA ARG A 132 23.65 0.22 8.50
C ARG A 132 25.05 -0.27 8.82
N CYS A 133 25.68 -0.97 7.88
CA CYS A 133 27.07 -1.41 8.00
C CYS A 133 27.97 -0.58 7.08
N HIS A 134 27.58 -0.39 5.83
CA HIS A 134 28.35 0.36 4.84
C HIS A 134 27.99 1.85 4.86
N ARG A 135 29.01 2.71 4.95
CA ARG A 135 28.81 4.16 4.84
C ARG A 135 28.23 4.53 3.47
N ILE A 136 27.31 5.48 3.50
CA ILE A 136 26.83 6.25 2.34
C ILE A 136 27.10 7.73 2.62
N SER A 137 27.09 8.58 1.60
CA SER A 137 27.23 10.03 1.78
C SER A 137 26.23 10.58 2.80
N ASP A 138 26.69 11.52 3.65
CA ASP A 138 25.89 12.18 4.68
C ASP A 138 24.77 13.06 4.07
N GLU A 139 24.78 13.30 2.76
CA GLU A 139 23.74 14.02 2.01
C GLU A 139 22.50 13.15 1.71
N ILE A 140 22.64 11.82 1.71
CA ILE A 140 21.59 10.91 1.25
C ILE A 140 20.42 10.85 2.23
N LEU A 141 20.67 10.49 3.49
CA LEU A 141 19.60 10.30 4.48
C LEU A 141 18.81 11.58 4.81
N PRO A 142 19.41 12.79 4.86
CA PRO A 142 18.65 14.02 5.08
C PRO A 142 17.85 14.50 3.86
N SER A 143 18.09 13.94 2.66
CA SER A 143 17.38 14.35 1.45
C SER A 143 15.88 14.09 1.56
N LYS A 144 15.06 15.07 1.16
CA LYS A 144 13.60 14.92 1.06
C LYS A 144 13.18 13.91 -0.02
N LEU A 145 14.08 13.63 -0.96
CA LEU A 145 13.89 12.70 -2.08
C LEU A 145 14.58 11.34 -1.80
N ALA A 146 15.10 11.14 -0.59
CA ALA A 146 15.58 9.84 -0.14
C ALA A 146 14.49 8.78 -0.23
N MET A 147 14.88 7.57 -0.63
CA MET A 147 14.00 6.41 -0.53
C MET A 147 13.50 6.27 0.91
N PRO A 148 12.18 6.27 1.15
CA PRO A 148 11.64 6.17 2.51
C PRO A 148 12.08 4.93 3.27
N GLU A 149 12.36 3.84 2.55
CA GLU A 149 12.86 2.58 3.09
C GLU A 149 14.21 2.72 3.82
N LEU A 150 15.03 3.73 3.49
CA LEU A 150 16.27 4.03 4.22
C LEU A 150 16.03 4.50 5.66
N HIS A 151 14.81 4.96 5.96
CA HIS A 151 14.39 5.33 7.31
C HIS A 151 13.64 4.21 8.02
N ALA A 152 13.41 3.07 7.36
CA ALA A 152 12.81 1.91 8.01
C ALA A 152 13.80 1.33 9.03
N GLU A 153 13.36 1.16 10.26
CA GLU A 153 14.12 0.48 11.32
C GLU A 153 13.84 -1.01 11.31
N ALA A 154 14.81 -1.84 11.72
CA ALA A 154 14.54 -3.26 11.92
C ALA A 154 13.65 -3.46 13.17
N PRO A 155 13.07 -4.66 13.39
CA PRO A 155 12.25 -4.91 14.57
C PRO A 155 12.95 -4.57 15.89
N ASP A 156 12.24 -3.84 16.76
CA ASP A 156 12.68 -3.50 18.11
C ASP A 156 12.67 -4.75 19.00
N LEU A 157 13.83 -5.10 19.56
CA LEU A 157 14.01 -6.25 20.43
C LEU A 157 13.89 -5.89 21.92
N THR A 158 13.61 -4.63 22.26
CA THR A 158 13.23 -4.24 23.62
C THR A 158 12.02 -5.06 24.05
N GLY A 159 12.08 -5.69 25.22
CA GLY A 159 10.99 -6.54 25.69
C GLY A 159 10.85 -7.90 24.98
N VAL A 160 11.69 -8.27 24.00
CA VAL A 160 11.43 -9.46 23.15
C VAL A 160 11.21 -10.76 23.93
N GLY A 161 11.93 -10.97 25.04
CA GLY A 161 11.78 -12.12 25.90
C GLY A 161 10.42 -12.25 26.60
N SER A 162 9.66 -11.17 26.73
CA SER A 162 8.30 -11.21 27.30
C SER A 162 7.24 -11.56 26.26
N ARG A 163 7.59 -11.58 24.97
CA ARG A 163 6.65 -11.80 23.86
C ARG A 163 6.92 -13.04 23.03
N LEU A 164 8.19 -13.43 22.88
CA LEU A 164 8.60 -14.59 22.09
C LEU A 164 9.23 -15.65 22.98
N ARG A 165 9.04 -16.92 22.62
CA ARG A 165 9.64 -18.02 23.36
C ARG A 165 11.15 -18.10 23.08
N GLY A 166 11.94 -18.38 24.12
CA GLY A 166 13.40 -18.39 24.00
C GLY A 166 13.92 -19.46 23.04
N ASP A 167 13.29 -20.64 23.00
CA ASP A 167 13.58 -21.73 22.04
C ASP A 167 13.41 -21.28 20.60
N TRP A 168 12.30 -20.61 20.30
CA TRP A 168 12.08 -20.00 18.99
C TRP A 168 13.14 -18.95 18.64
N ILE A 169 13.53 -18.09 19.60
CA ILE A 169 14.58 -17.08 19.36
C ILE A 169 15.90 -17.75 18.96
N ALA A 170 16.32 -18.81 19.65
CA ALA A 170 17.57 -19.50 19.31
C ALA A 170 17.52 -20.15 17.92
N GLN A 171 16.39 -20.78 17.56
CA GLN A 171 16.22 -21.36 16.22
C GLN A 171 16.20 -20.28 15.13
N TRP A 172 15.48 -19.19 15.38
CA TRP A 172 15.39 -18.07 14.44
C TRP A 172 16.75 -17.47 14.13
N VAL A 173 17.61 -17.26 15.13
CA VAL A 173 18.94 -16.67 14.92
C VAL A 173 19.87 -17.63 14.16
N LEU A 174 19.71 -18.95 14.31
CA LEU A 174 20.50 -19.92 13.55
C LEU A 174 20.23 -19.84 12.05
N ASN A 175 18.96 -19.84 11.64
CA ASN A 175 18.59 -19.73 10.24
C ASN A 175 17.16 -19.18 10.06
N PRO A 176 16.99 -17.84 9.91
CA PRO A 176 15.67 -17.24 9.71
C PRO A 176 14.94 -17.78 8.46
N SER A 177 15.67 -17.98 7.37
CA SER A 177 15.13 -18.41 6.07
C SER A 177 14.55 -19.83 6.09
N GLN A 178 15.06 -20.68 6.99
CA GLN A 178 14.53 -22.04 7.17
C GLN A 178 13.16 -22.05 7.84
N MET A 179 12.90 -21.09 8.74
CA MET A 179 11.60 -20.96 9.40
C MET A 179 10.62 -20.15 8.53
N ARG A 180 11.14 -19.17 7.80
CA ARG A 180 10.35 -18.32 6.92
C ARG A 180 11.18 -17.94 5.69
N SER A 181 10.84 -18.50 4.54
CA SER A 181 11.58 -18.34 3.28
C SER A 181 11.80 -16.88 2.85
N ASP A 182 10.86 -15.98 3.18
CA ASP A 182 10.94 -14.55 2.87
C ASP A 182 11.57 -13.69 4.00
N ALA A 183 12.26 -14.32 4.96
CA ALA A 183 12.89 -13.61 6.06
C ALA A 183 14.01 -12.67 5.58
N ARG A 184 13.89 -11.38 5.93
CA ARG A 184 14.91 -10.35 5.61
C ARG A 184 16.08 -10.29 6.58
N MET A 185 15.95 -10.89 7.76
CA MET A 185 17.07 -11.00 8.70
C MET A 185 18.07 -11.98 8.10
N PRO A 186 19.34 -11.59 7.90
CA PRO A 186 20.33 -12.47 7.32
C PRO A 186 20.67 -13.60 8.28
N ARG A 187 21.08 -14.73 7.70
CA ARG A 187 21.73 -15.81 8.43
C ARG A 187 23.15 -15.38 8.80
N LEU A 188 23.47 -15.45 10.10
CA LEU A 188 24.79 -15.07 10.63
C LEU A 188 25.69 -16.28 10.93
N PHE A 189 25.10 -17.46 11.08
CA PHE A 189 25.80 -18.72 11.36
C PHE A 189 25.92 -19.60 10.11
N PRO A 190 26.87 -20.54 10.03
CA PRO A 190 26.97 -21.50 8.93
C PRO A 190 25.67 -22.29 8.69
N LEU A 191 25.44 -22.72 7.44
CA LEU A 191 24.21 -23.43 7.04
C LEU A 191 24.02 -24.71 7.85
N THR A 192 25.12 -25.40 8.13
CA THR A 192 25.18 -26.54 9.05
C THR A 192 25.84 -26.09 10.35
N PRO A 193 25.08 -25.68 11.37
CA PRO A 193 25.65 -25.23 12.62
C PRO A 193 26.27 -26.39 13.41
N ALA A 194 27.52 -26.22 13.85
CA ALA A 194 28.15 -27.02 14.91
C ALA A 194 27.56 -26.73 16.31
N ASP A 195 27.94 -27.53 17.32
CA ASP A 195 27.46 -27.36 18.71
C ASP A 195 27.79 -26.00 19.31
N GLU A 196 28.96 -25.44 18.98
CA GLU A 196 29.33 -24.08 19.41
C GLU A 196 28.32 -23.03 18.92
N HIS A 197 27.87 -23.12 17.66
CA HIS A 197 26.88 -22.19 17.13
C HIS A 197 25.51 -22.37 17.82
N ARG A 198 25.13 -23.61 18.16
CA ARG A 198 23.92 -23.89 18.96
C ARG A 198 24.03 -23.30 20.38
N GLN A 199 25.20 -23.35 20.98
CA GLN A 199 25.49 -22.69 22.26
C GLN A 199 25.39 -21.16 22.13
N GLN A 200 26.02 -20.57 21.11
CA GLN A 200 25.97 -19.13 20.85
C GLN A 200 24.53 -18.64 20.62
N ALA A 201 23.72 -19.38 19.86
CA ALA A 201 22.30 -19.08 19.68
C ALA A 201 21.50 -19.17 20.99
N SER A 202 21.84 -20.12 21.87
CA SER A 202 21.20 -20.24 23.20
C SER A 202 21.63 -19.12 24.15
N ASP A 203 22.90 -18.71 24.11
CA ASP A 203 23.42 -17.56 24.86
C ASP A 203 22.74 -16.26 24.41
N LEU A 204 22.59 -16.05 23.10
CA LEU A 204 21.85 -14.91 22.52
C LEU A 204 20.38 -14.89 22.97
N ALA A 205 19.71 -16.05 22.93
CA ALA A 205 18.34 -16.18 23.42
C ALA A 205 18.25 -15.85 24.92
N ALA A 206 19.17 -16.35 25.75
CA ALA A 206 19.22 -16.03 27.18
C ALA A 206 19.42 -14.53 27.43
N TYR A 207 20.33 -13.88 26.69
CA TYR A 207 20.52 -12.43 26.76
C TYR A 207 19.25 -11.66 26.41
N LEU A 208 18.60 -12.02 25.30
CA LEU A 208 17.36 -11.39 24.83
C LEU A 208 16.15 -11.69 25.73
N SER A 209 16.22 -12.73 26.56
CA SER A 209 15.23 -13.01 27.60
C SER A 209 15.46 -12.21 28.89
N VAL A 210 16.72 -11.97 29.28
CA VAL A 210 17.09 -11.31 30.54
C VAL A 210 17.16 -9.79 30.40
N ALA A 211 17.79 -9.26 29.35
CA ALA A 211 17.96 -7.82 29.12
C ALA A 211 16.62 -7.06 28.99
N THR A 212 15.54 -7.80 28.73
CA THR A 212 14.20 -7.27 28.48
C THR A 212 13.31 -7.19 29.72
N LEU A 213 13.67 -7.88 30.81
CA LEU A 213 12.92 -7.84 32.08
C LEU A 213 13.24 -6.59 32.91
N ALA A 214 14.38 -5.94 32.68
CA ALA A 214 14.88 -4.85 33.51
C ALA A 214 14.21 -3.47 33.26
N LYS A 215 13.36 -3.32 32.23
CA LYS A 215 12.66 -2.05 31.93
C LYS A 215 11.16 -2.19 31.65
N SER A 216 10.57 -3.38 31.77
CA SER A 216 9.14 -3.59 31.45
C SER A 216 8.18 -3.53 32.64
N VAL A 217 8.69 -3.26 33.86
CA VAL A 217 7.81 -2.95 35.01
C VAL A 217 7.52 -1.46 34.99
N GLY A 218 6.55 -1.10 34.16
CA GLY A 218 6.02 0.25 34.06
C GLY A 218 6.61 1.03 32.90
N GLU A 219 6.02 0.88 31.71
CA GLU A 219 6.04 2.00 30.76
C GLU A 219 4.78 1.99 29.91
N SER A 220 4.01 3.04 30.19
CA SER A 220 2.87 3.55 29.48
C SER A 220 3.05 3.49 27.96
N SER A 221 1.95 3.12 27.34
CA SER A 221 1.64 3.43 25.95
C SER A 221 1.83 4.92 25.68
N GLN A 222 3.00 5.27 25.14
CA GLN A 222 3.19 6.53 24.44
C GLN A 222 3.90 6.24 23.13
N ASN A 223 3.13 5.68 22.18
CA ASN A 223 3.34 6.03 20.79
C ASN A 223 2.28 7.08 20.44
N PRO A 224 2.60 8.38 20.38
CA PRO A 224 1.61 9.44 20.16
C PRO A 224 0.95 9.44 18.76
N ARG A 225 1.10 8.38 17.97
CA ARG A 225 0.69 8.34 16.55
C ARG A 225 -0.07 7.10 16.09
N SER A 226 -0.28 6.12 16.98
CA SER A 226 -1.34 5.14 16.80
C SER A 226 -2.35 5.44 17.88
N GLY A 227 -3.42 6.17 17.55
CA GLY A 227 -4.51 6.39 18.49
C GLY A 227 -4.90 5.03 19.07
N GLU A 228 -4.69 4.85 20.37
CA GLU A 228 -5.45 3.86 21.11
C GLU A 228 -6.90 4.22 20.82
N ARG A 229 -7.55 3.44 19.96
CA ARG A 229 -8.99 3.56 19.77
C ARG A 229 -9.58 3.32 21.14
N GLY A 230 -10.10 4.39 21.75
CA GLY A 230 -10.93 4.30 22.92
C GLY A 230 -12.01 3.28 22.62
N TYR A 231 -12.10 2.27 23.48
CA TYR A 231 -13.18 1.29 23.45
C TYR A 231 -14.52 2.03 23.37
N ASN A 232 -15.28 1.83 22.29
CA ASN A 232 -16.63 2.35 22.16
C ASN A 232 -17.64 1.22 22.45
N PRO A 233 -18.42 1.29 23.53
CA PRO A 233 -19.45 0.29 23.84
C PRO A 233 -20.49 0.10 22.72
N ALA A 234 -20.65 1.09 21.83
CA ALA A 234 -21.56 0.98 20.68
C ALA A 234 -21.07 -0.01 19.59
N ASP A 235 -19.78 -0.36 19.56
CA ASP A 235 -19.22 -1.34 18.63
C ASP A 235 -19.57 -2.79 19.04
N GLU A 236 -19.83 -3.05 20.32
CA GLU A 236 -20.35 -4.36 20.78
C GLU A 236 -21.79 -4.59 20.34
N ALA A 237 -22.60 -3.53 20.25
CA ALA A 237 -24.02 -3.63 19.91
C ALA A 237 -24.30 -3.83 18.41
N ARG A 238 -23.28 -3.75 17.54
CA ARG A 238 -23.38 -3.91 16.08
C ARG A 238 -22.68 -5.16 15.54
N GLN A 239 -22.32 -6.11 16.41
CA GLN A 239 -21.67 -7.34 15.98
C GLN A 239 -22.63 -8.23 15.17
N PRO A 240 -22.21 -8.78 14.01
CA PRO A 240 -22.92 -9.90 13.41
C PRO A 240 -22.96 -11.07 14.41
N PRO A 241 -23.94 -11.99 14.33
CA PRO A 241 -24.15 -12.99 15.36
C PRO A 241 -22.89 -13.78 15.67
N VAL A 242 -22.62 -13.89 16.98
CA VAL A 242 -21.55 -14.65 17.64
C VAL A 242 -21.68 -16.14 17.29
N HIS A 243 -21.25 -16.55 16.09
CA HIS A 243 -21.04 -17.96 15.68
C HIS A 243 -20.11 -18.09 14.46
N GLN A 244 -19.20 -17.14 14.20
CA GLN A 244 -18.20 -17.34 13.15
C GLN A 244 -17.10 -18.28 13.65
N ARG A 245 -17.03 -19.50 13.08
CA ARG A 245 -15.90 -20.42 13.29
C ARG A 245 -14.60 -19.67 12.98
N PRO A 246 -13.49 -19.94 13.69
CA PRO A 246 -12.21 -19.24 13.47
C PRO A 246 -11.78 -19.18 12.00
N LEU A 247 -12.04 -20.25 11.24
CA LEU A 247 -11.76 -20.32 9.81
C LEU A 247 -12.62 -19.35 8.97
N GLY A 248 -13.90 -19.17 9.33
CA GLY A 248 -14.77 -18.20 8.66
C GLY A 248 -14.27 -16.77 8.87
N LEU A 249 -13.82 -16.42 10.07
CA LEU A 249 -13.22 -15.11 10.35
C LEU A 249 -11.91 -14.90 9.59
N TRP A 250 -11.09 -15.95 9.45
CA TRP A 250 -9.86 -15.95 8.66
C TRP A 250 -10.11 -15.66 7.17
N GLU A 251 -11.16 -16.24 6.59
CA GLU A 251 -11.58 -16.00 5.20
C GLU A 251 -12.24 -14.63 5.05
N ASP A 252 -13.18 -14.27 5.94
CA ASP A 252 -13.93 -13.02 5.91
C ASP A 252 -13.01 -11.78 6.01
N LEU A 253 -11.90 -11.88 6.75
CA LEU A 253 -10.87 -10.83 6.85
C LEU A 253 -9.84 -10.86 5.71
N GLY A 254 -9.87 -11.88 4.85
CA GLY A 254 -8.94 -12.05 3.73
C GLY A 254 -7.53 -12.48 4.16
N CYS A 255 -7.34 -13.00 5.39
CA CYS A 255 -6.05 -13.48 5.88
C CYS A 255 -5.47 -14.57 4.96
N ILE A 256 -6.35 -15.43 4.41
CA ILE A 256 -6.02 -16.46 3.42
C ILE A 256 -5.38 -15.90 2.14
N GLY A 257 -5.58 -14.62 1.81
CA GLY A 257 -5.01 -13.99 0.62
C GLY A 257 -3.48 -13.83 0.70
N CYS A 258 -2.94 -13.66 1.90
CA CYS A 258 -1.51 -13.46 2.14
C CYS A 258 -0.86 -14.64 2.87
N HIS A 259 -1.65 -15.43 3.59
CA HIS A 259 -1.17 -16.50 4.45
C HIS A 259 -1.77 -17.87 4.12
N ARG A 260 -1.06 -18.92 4.50
CA ARG A 260 -1.53 -20.30 4.52
C ARG A 260 -1.33 -20.88 5.92
N LEU A 261 -2.22 -21.78 6.34
CA LEU A 261 -2.06 -22.46 7.63
C LEU A 261 -0.96 -23.53 7.57
N GLN A 262 -0.90 -24.26 6.46
CA GLN A 262 0.08 -25.32 6.21
C GLN A 262 1.15 -24.87 5.20
N PRO A 263 2.39 -25.41 5.27
CA PRO A 263 3.39 -25.22 4.24
C PRO A 263 3.07 -26.06 2.99
N THR A 264 3.59 -25.68 1.81
CA THR A 264 3.59 -26.57 0.64
C THR A 264 5.01 -27.05 0.31
N MET A 265 5.12 -28.23 -0.32
CA MET A 265 6.40 -28.73 -0.80
C MET A 265 6.87 -27.85 -1.96
N ASN A 266 8.02 -27.18 -1.79
CA ASN A 266 8.63 -26.28 -2.78
C ASN A 266 7.81 -25.01 -3.07
N ASP A 267 7.42 -24.28 -2.02
CA ASP A 267 6.80 -22.96 -2.18
C ASP A 267 7.67 -22.07 -3.10
N PRO A 268 7.09 -21.49 -4.18
CA PRO A 268 7.82 -20.53 -5.01
C PRO A 268 8.18 -19.28 -4.17
N PRO A 269 9.17 -18.48 -4.61
CA PRO A 269 9.61 -17.28 -3.87
C PRO A 269 8.50 -16.28 -3.53
N ASP A 270 7.41 -16.25 -4.32
CA ASP A 270 6.26 -15.36 -4.15
C ASP A 270 5.05 -16.04 -3.49
N ALA A 271 5.24 -17.22 -2.89
CA ALA A 271 4.18 -17.93 -2.20
C ALA A 271 3.63 -17.13 -1.01
N ARG A 272 2.35 -17.36 -0.70
CA ARG A 272 1.74 -16.90 0.55
C ARG A 272 2.52 -17.42 1.76
N THR A 273 2.68 -16.59 2.78
CA THR A 273 3.46 -16.96 3.97
C THR A 273 2.74 -18.05 4.77
N ALA A 274 3.33 -19.24 4.86
CA ALA A 274 2.85 -20.31 5.73
C ALA A 274 3.02 -19.96 7.21
N LEU A 275 2.06 -20.33 8.06
CA LEU A 275 2.00 -19.99 9.48
C LEU A 275 2.25 -21.17 10.43
N HIS A 276 2.74 -22.30 9.92
CA HIS A 276 3.00 -23.54 10.68
C HIS A 276 3.93 -23.38 11.90
N PHE A 277 4.72 -22.31 11.98
CA PHE A 277 5.64 -22.02 13.09
C PHE A 277 5.07 -21.08 14.17
N VAL A 278 3.83 -20.59 14.01
CA VAL A 278 3.27 -19.55 14.89
C VAL A 278 3.05 -20.06 16.31
N ARG A 279 2.67 -21.33 16.46
CA ARG A 279 2.44 -22.00 17.75
C ARG A 279 3.67 -21.97 18.66
N GLU A 280 4.85 -22.18 18.10
CA GLU A 280 6.13 -22.24 18.82
C GLU A 280 6.75 -20.85 19.01
N LYS A 281 6.23 -19.82 18.34
CA LYS A 281 6.82 -18.48 18.33
C LYS A 281 6.48 -17.64 19.55
N PHE A 282 5.20 -17.52 19.86
CA PHE A 282 4.70 -16.56 20.84
C PHE A 282 4.58 -17.18 22.23
N LEU A 283 4.81 -16.38 23.27
CA LEU A 283 4.40 -16.74 24.62
C LEU A 283 2.85 -16.66 24.74
N PRO A 284 2.23 -17.32 25.75
CA PRO A 284 0.77 -17.31 25.92
C PRO A 284 0.18 -15.89 25.91
N GLY A 285 -0.86 -15.67 25.10
CA GLY A 285 -1.55 -14.37 24.96
C GLY A 285 -0.83 -13.33 24.07
N GLU A 286 0.44 -13.53 23.73
CA GLU A 286 1.23 -12.54 22.97
C GLU A 286 0.88 -12.53 21.48
N LEU A 287 0.39 -13.65 20.94
CA LEU A 287 -0.17 -13.69 19.59
C LEU A 287 -1.41 -12.78 19.47
N ILE A 288 -2.28 -12.77 20.48
CA ILE A 288 -3.47 -11.90 20.53
C ILE A 288 -3.04 -10.42 20.53
N ARG A 289 -2.04 -10.07 21.35
CA ARG A 289 -1.47 -8.72 21.40
C ARG A 289 -0.86 -8.30 20.06
N PHE A 290 -0.14 -9.22 19.40
CA PHE A 290 0.42 -8.98 18.06
C PHE A 290 -0.67 -8.76 17.02
N LEU A 291 -1.72 -9.59 16.97
CA LEU A 291 -2.81 -9.47 16.01
C LEU A 291 -3.58 -8.14 16.15
N ARG A 292 -3.71 -7.62 17.37
CA ARG A 292 -4.35 -6.32 17.63
C ARG A 292 -3.46 -5.12 17.30
N GLN A 293 -2.14 -5.26 17.37
CA GLN A 293 -1.17 -4.18 17.09
C GLN A 293 0.11 -4.69 16.39
N PRO A 294 0.05 -5.17 15.13
CA PRO A 294 1.20 -5.78 14.44
C PRO A 294 2.44 -4.87 14.32
N GLN A 295 2.20 -3.55 14.29
CA GLN A 295 3.17 -2.47 14.13
C GLN A 295 3.90 -2.09 15.42
N ARG A 296 3.45 -2.55 16.59
CA ARG A 296 3.94 -2.11 17.91
C ARG A 296 5.45 -2.22 18.08
N HIS A 297 6.05 -3.32 17.61
CA HIS A 297 7.48 -3.60 17.72
C HIS A 297 8.22 -3.50 16.37
N PHE A 298 7.50 -3.21 15.29
CA PHE A 298 8.07 -3.02 13.96
C PHE A 298 7.09 -2.19 13.12
N ALA A 299 7.25 -0.87 13.17
CA ALA A 299 6.33 0.06 12.50
C ALA A 299 6.19 -0.19 10.99
N TRP A 300 7.25 -0.72 10.37
CA TRP A 300 7.33 -1.02 8.94
C TRP A 300 6.97 -2.47 8.60
N THR A 301 6.29 -3.21 9.48
CA THR A 301 5.77 -4.55 9.17
C THR A 301 4.89 -4.55 7.92
N ARG A 302 4.83 -5.69 7.23
CA ARG A 302 3.87 -5.92 6.12
C ARG A 302 2.50 -6.35 6.65
N MET A 303 2.46 -7.03 7.80
CA MET A 303 1.19 -7.44 8.43
C MET A 303 0.42 -6.18 8.86
N PRO A 304 -0.74 -5.90 8.27
CA PRO A 304 -1.43 -4.66 8.54
C PRO A 304 -2.36 -4.77 9.75
N ASP A 305 -2.81 -3.62 10.25
CA ASP A 305 -3.73 -3.56 11.39
C ASP A 305 -5.18 -3.53 10.89
N PHE A 306 -5.91 -4.63 11.13
CA PHE A 306 -7.30 -4.83 10.76
C PHE A 306 -8.31 -4.24 11.76
N GLY A 307 -7.83 -3.67 12.88
CA GLY A 307 -8.67 -3.18 13.97
C GLY A 307 -9.44 -4.30 14.65
N LEU A 308 -8.78 -5.43 14.94
CA LEU A 308 -9.42 -6.59 15.55
C LEU A 308 -9.84 -6.31 16.99
N SER A 309 -11.02 -6.79 17.36
CA SER A 309 -11.43 -6.88 18.76
C SER A 309 -10.60 -7.92 19.51
N GLU A 310 -10.68 -7.91 20.84
CA GLU A 310 -10.01 -8.93 21.65
C GLU A 310 -10.53 -10.34 21.34
N GLN A 311 -11.84 -10.48 21.15
CA GLN A 311 -12.48 -11.75 20.84
C GLN A 311 -12.09 -12.27 19.45
N GLU A 312 -12.04 -11.39 18.45
CA GLU A 312 -11.59 -11.74 17.09
C GLU A 312 -10.14 -12.21 17.08
N ALA A 313 -9.26 -11.44 17.75
CA ALA A 313 -7.86 -11.80 17.88
C ALA A 313 -7.66 -13.11 18.65
N ALA A 314 -8.46 -13.38 19.69
CA ALA A 314 -8.44 -14.66 20.42
C ALA A 314 -8.91 -15.83 19.55
N SER A 315 -9.97 -15.65 18.76
CA SER A 315 -10.50 -16.65 17.83
C SER A 315 -9.44 -17.03 16.77
N LEU A 316 -8.82 -16.03 16.14
CA LEU A 316 -7.73 -16.26 15.18
C LEU A 316 -6.51 -16.89 15.85
N ALA A 317 -6.13 -16.44 17.05
CA ALA A 317 -5.01 -17.02 17.77
C ALA A 317 -5.22 -18.51 18.09
N HIS A 318 -6.46 -18.92 18.39
CA HIS A 318 -6.81 -20.32 18.56
C HIS A 318 -6.55 -21.14 17.29
N LEU A 319 -7.07 -20.69 16.14
CA LEU A 319 -6.82 -21.32 14.83
C LEU A 319 -5.33 -21.43 14.51
N LEU A 320 -4.58 -20.34 14.71
CA LEU A 320 -3.15 -20.26 14.36
C LEU A 320 -2.22 -21.03 15.30
N THR A 321 -2.74 -21.59 16.39
CA THR A 321 -1.98 -22.39 17.35
C THR A 321 -2.39 -23.86 17.34
N GLU A 322 -3.29 -24.26 16.44
CA GLU A 322 -3.57 -25.65 16.16
C GLU A 322 -2.32 -26.37 15.59
N PRO A 323 -2.19 -27.69 15.78
CA PRO A 323 -1.09 -28.45 15.19
C PRO A 323 -1.02 -28.30 13.67
N ALA A 324 0.19 -28.07 13.14
CA ALA A 324 0.45 -27.93 11.71
C ALA A 324 1.54 -28.91 11.26
N ASP A 325 1.46 -29.34 10.00
CA ASP A 325 2.51 -30.11 9.35
C ASP A 325 3.76 -29.23 9.17
N GLY A 326 4.93 -29.83 9.34
CA GLY A 326 6.19 -29.09 9.27
C GLY A 326 6.41 -28.11 10.43
N ALA A 327 5.66 -28.23 11.53
CA ALA A 327 5.93 -27.50 12.77
C ALA A 327 7.43 -27.62 13.12
N VAL A 328 8.03 -26.49 13.50
CA VAL A 328 9.47 -26.46 13.76
C VAL A 328 9.73 -27.28 15.03
N PRO A 329 10.40 -28.45 14.94
CA PRO A 329 10.55 -29.33 16.09
C PRO A 329 11.38 -28.62 17.16
N PRO A 330 11.07 -28.81 18.46
CA PRO A 330 11.94 -28.33 19.52
C PRO A 330 13.33 -28.97 19.36
N PRO A 331 14.44 -28.26 19.66
CA PRO A 331 15.76 -28.84 19.54
C PRO A 331 15.90 -30.08 20.43
N ALA A 332 16.43 -31.19 19.88
CA ALA A 332 16.60 -32.46 20.62
C ALA A 332 17.44 -32.31 21.91
N THR A 333 18.41 -31.40 21.91
CA THR A 333 19.19 -31.00 23.08
C THR A 333 19.47 -29.51 22.99
N ARG A 334 19.13 -28.78 24.06
CA ARG A 334 19.45 -27.36 24.17
C ARG A 334 20.50 -27.15 25.25
N PRO A 335 21.65 -26.56 24.93
CA PRO A 335 22.53 -26.09 25.99
C PRO A 335 21.86 -24.96 26.77
N SER A 336 22.12 -24.89 28.09
CA SER A 336 21.75 -23.72 28.87
C SER A 336 22.50 -22.49 28.35
N GLY A 337 21.78 -21.40 28.12
CA GLY A 337 22.35 -20.15 27.62
C GLY A 337 22.91 -19.27 28.74
N ASP A 338 23.95 -18.51 28.44
CA ASP A 338 24.55 -17.49 29.30
C ASP A 338 24.29 -16.09 28.74
N ALA A 339 23.55 -15.27 29.49
CA ALA A 339 23.17 -13.92 29.08
C ALA A 339 24.37 -12.97 28.90
N ALA A 340 25.45 -13.12 29.68
CA ALA A 340 26.63 -12.27 29.57
C ALA A 340 27.44 -12.60 28.31
N ARG A 341 27.55 -13.89 27.96
CA ARG A 341 28.12 -14.30 26.67
C ARG A 341 27.23 -13.86 25.52
N GLY A 342 25.92 -14.01 25.65
CA GLY A 342 24.94 -13.55 24.66
C GLY A 342 25.03 -12.05 24.38
N GLN A 343 25.21 -11.23 25.41
CA GLN A 343 25.41 -9.78 25.25
C GLN A 343 26.64 -9.45 24.40
N LYS A 344 27.78 -10.11 24.69
CA LYS A 344 29.02 -9.93 23.92
C LYS A 344 28.84 -10.39 22.47
N LEU A 345 28.19 -11.54 22.28
CA LEU A 345 27.88 -12.10 20.96
C LEU A 345 27.02 -11.13 20.15
N PHE A 346 25.97 -10.57 20.75
CA PHE A 346 25.05 -9.63 20.09
C PHE A 346 25.77 -8.40 19.52
N ALA A 347 26.79 -7.90 20.22
CA ALA A 347 27.64 -6.83 19.70
C ALA A 347 28.60 -7.34 18.62
N SER A 348 29.31 -8.45 18.87
CA SER A 348 30.34 -8.97 17.96
C SER A 348 29.81 -9.47 16.61
N LEU A 349 28.58 -9.98 16.58
CA LEU A 349 27.90 -10.44 15.36
C LEU A 349 27.22 -9.29 14.60
N GLY A 350 27.30 -8.06 15.12
CA GLY A 350 26.73 -6.88 14.46
C GLY A 350 25.21 -6.75 14.58
N CYS A 351 24.55 -7.53 15.44
CA CYS A 351 23.09 -7.46 15.63
C CYS A 351 22.61 -6.03 15.96
N ARG A 352 23.45 -5.28 16.70
CA ARG A 352 23.24 -3.87 17.05
C ARG A 352 23.19 -2.91 15.86
N GLN A 353 23.67 -3.27 14.67
CA GLN A 353 23.59 -2.39 13.51
C GLN A 353 22.15 -2.21 13.03
N CYS A 354 21.29 -3.20 13.26
CA CYS A 354 19.91 -3.19 12.82
C CYS A 354 18.94 -3.15 14.02
N HIS A 355 19.20 -3.92 15.06
CA HIS A 355 18.29 -4.12 16.18
C HIS A 355 18.67 -3.28 17.40
N ARG A 356 17.69 -2.54 17.93
CA ARG A 356 17.77 -1.95 19.28
C ARG A 356 17.26 -2.95 20.32
N VAL A 357 17.83 -2.88 21.52
CA VAL A 357 17.40 -3.67 22.70
C VAL A 357 16.98 -2.78 23.87
N SER A 358 17.13 -1.46 23.72
CA SER A 358 16.62 -0.44 24.62
C SER A 358 16.22 0.80 23.80
N ARG A 359 15.14 1.48 24.20
CA ARG A 359 14.67 2.70 23.52
C ARG A 359 15.62 3.88 23.69
N ASP A 360 16.36 3.90 24.80
CA ASP A 360 17.30 4.98 25.13
C ASP A 360 18.65 4.83 24.42
N GLU A 361 18.89 3.70 23.77
CA GLU A 361 20.17 3.39 23.13
C GLU A 361 20.03 3.49 21.60
N PRO A 362 20.59 4.52 20.95
CA PRO A 362 20.54 4.64 19.50
C PRO A 362 21.35 3.54 18.81
N LEU A 363 20.98 3.23 17.57
CA LEU A 363 21.76 2.32 16.74
C LEU A 363 23.14 2.93 16.46
N PRO A 364 24.20 2.10 16.36
CA PRO A 364 25.54 2.59 16.03
C PRO A 364 25.60 3.15 14.61
N LYS A 365 26.56 4.04 14.37
CA LYS A 365 26.89 4.50 13.01
C LYS A 365 27.48 3.35 12.18
N PRO A 366 27.37 3.39 10.84
CA PRO A 366 28.02 2.42 9.96
C PRO A 366 29.55 2.44 10.14
N HIS A 367 30.12 1.25 10.29
CA HIS A 367 31.54 1.06 10.59
C HIS A 367 32.36 0.60 9.37
N LEU A 368 31.71 0.11 8.31
CA LEU A 368 32.36 -0.31 7.07
C LEU A 368 32.45 0.84 6.06
N PRO A 369 33.48 0.87 5.20
CA PRO A 369 33.58 1.86 4.14
C PRO A 369 32.44 1.71 3.11
N SER A 370 32.21 2.77 2.33
CA SER A 370 31.28 2.73 1.19
C SER A 370 31.69 1.63 0.20
N VAL A 371 30.68 1.02 -0.42
CA VAL A 371 30.78 -0.02 -1.45
C VAL A 371 30.51 0.50 -2.86
N PHE A 372 30.06 1.75 -2.99
CA PHE A 372 29.83 2.37 -4.29
C PHE A 372 31.15 2.67 -5.02
N GLY A 373 31.16 2.47 -6.34
CA GLY A 373 32.32 2.65 -7.21
C GLY A 373 33.47 1.66 -6.98
N LYS A 374 33.21 0.53 -6.31
CA LYS A 374 34.23 -0.48 -5.97
C LYS A 374 33.91 -1.84 -6.57
N VAL A 375 34.96 -2.58 -6.93
CA VAL A 375 34.85 -4.00 -7.31
C VAL A 375 34.62 -4.84 -6.04
N VAL A 376 33.45 -5.45 -5.94
CA VAL A 376 33.07 -6.27 -4.77
C VAL A 376 33.43 -7.73 -5.03
N ALA A 377 34.64 -8.14 -4.63
CA ALA A 377 35.13 -9.52 -4.78
C ALA A 377 34.97 -10.38 -3.51
N ARG A 378 34.46 -9.81 -2.42
CA ARG A 378 34.35 -10.43 -1.07
C ARG A 378 33.08 -9.95 -0.37
N GLY A 379 32.65 -10.67 0.68
CA GLY A 379 31.53 -10.28 1.53
C GLY A 379 30.19 -10.83 1.04
N CYS A 380 29.09 -10.12 1.32
CA CYS A 380 27.72 -10.58 1.06
C CYS A 380 27.39 -10.81 -0.43
N LEU A 381 28.18 -10.20 -1.33
CA LEU A 381 28.04 -10.35 -2.79
C LEU A 381 29.10 -11.27 -3.41
N ALA A 382 29.98 -11.89 -2.60
CA ALA A 382 30.81 -12.97 -3.09
C ALA A 382 29.93 -14.20 -3.39
N GLY A 383 30.31 -15.01 -4.38
CA GLY A 383 29.56 -16.23 -4.73
C GLY A 383 29.32 -17.14 -3.50
N GLN A 384 28.26 -17.95 -3.56
CA GLN A 384 27.76 -18.70 -2.40
C GLN A 384 28.84 -19.57 -1.70
N GLU A 385 29.80 -20.15 -2.40
CA GLU A 385 30.83 -20.96 -1.73
C GLU A 385 31.88 -20.14 -0.93
N GLN A 386 32.05 -18.84 -1.24
CA GLN A 386 33.10 -17.99 -0.67
C GLN A 386 32.59 -16.99 0.37
N ALA A 387 31.30 -16.64 0.32
CA ALA A 387 30.66 -15.71 1.27
C ALA A 387 30.42 -16.31 2.67
N HIS A 388 30.50 -17.64 2.83
CA HIS A 388 29.80 -18.34 3.93
C HIS A 388 30.67 -18.97 5.03
N ALA A 389 31.97 -18.64 5.12
CA ALA A 389 32.80 -19.07 6.26
C ALA A 389 32.47 -18.32 7.58
N GLY A 390 31.22 -17.88 7.78
CA GLY A 390 30.72 -17.19 8.98
C GLY A 390 31.21 -15.76 9.18
N ARG A 391 31.84 -15.14 8.17
CA ARG A 391 32.45 -13.80 8.28
C ARG A 391 31.62 -12.66 7.70
N SER A 392 30.52 -12.96 7.02
CA SER A 392 29.63 -11.95 6.44
C SER A 392 28.18 -12.43 6.54
N PRO A 393 27.21 -11.52 6.73
CA PRO A 393 25.80 -11.88 6.73
C PRO A 393 25.37 -12.52 5.41
N ASP A 394 24.63 -13.62 5.48
CA ASP A 394 24.02 -14.25 4.31
C ASP A 394 22.54 -13.85 4.20
N TYR A 395 22.23 -13.07 3.17
CA TYR A 395 20.88 -12.61 2.87
C TYR A 395 20.10 -13.57 1.95
N GLY A 396 20.70 -14.67 1.50
CA GLY A 396 20.06 -15.62 0.59
C GLY A 396 19.79 -15.03 -0.80
N LEU A 397 20.60 -14.06 -1.24
CA LEU A 397 20.40 -13.33 -2.49
C LEU A 397 20.46 -14.28 -3.69
N LYS A 398 19.44 -14.19 -4.55
CA LYS A 398 19.40 -14.89 -5.84
C LYS A 398 20.39 -14.25 -6.83
N PRO A 399 20.82 -14.97 -7.88
CA PRO A 399 21.72 -14.42 -8.89
C PRO A 399 21.25 -13.10 -9.52
N ALA A 400 19.95 -12.97 -9.80
CA ALA A 400 19.37 -11.73 -10.33
C ALA A 400 19.42 -10.57 -9.32
N GLU A 401 19.18 -10.85 -8.04
CA GLU A 401 19.23 -9.88 -6.95
C GLU A 401 20.68 -9.42 -6.69
N GLN A 402 21.64 -10.35 -6.75
CA GLN A 402 23.08 -10.03 -6.69
C GLN A 402 23.49 -9.13 -7.87
N SER A 403 23.06 -9.46 -9.10
CA SER A 403 23.34 -8.65 -10.28
C SER A 403 22.74 -7.24 -10.20
N ALA A 404 21.54 -7.11 -9.63
CA ALA A 404 20.87 -5.83 -9.43
C ALA A 404 21.60 -4.96 -8.40
N LEU A 405 22.05 -5.56 -7.29
CA LEU A 405 22.90 -4.88 -6.31
C LEU A 405 24.23 -4.43 -6.93
N LEU A 406 24.90 -5.29 -7.69
CA LEU A 406 26.14 -4.91 -8.40
C LEU A 406 25.90 -3.76 -9.39
N THR A 407 24.77 -3.76 -10.11
CA THR A 407 24.38 -2.67 -11.02
C THR A 407 24.24 -1.35 -10.27
N LEU A 408 23.55 -1.36 -9.11
CA LEU A 408 23.48 -0.18 -8.24
C LEU A 408 24.86 0.28 -7.77
N LEU A 409 25.71 -0.64 -7.30
CA LEU A 409 27.01 -0.32 -6.69
C LEU A 409 28.04 0.20 -7.69
N HIS A 410 27.92 -0.14 -8.98
CA HIS A 410 28.71 0.49 -10.05
C HIS A 410 28.28 1.92 -10.36
N GLY A 411 27.06 2.31 -9.98
CA GLY A 411 26.52 3.66 -10.16
C GLY A 411 26.85 4.62 -9.02
N ASP A 412 26.14 5.75 -9.00
CA ASP A 412 26.24 6.78 -7.97
C ASP A 412 25.25 6.50 -6.82
N GLU A 413 25.73 6.58 -5.58
CA GLU A 413 24.90 6.45 -4.38
C GLU A 413 23.79 7.52 -4.29
N LYS A 414 23.94 8.66 -4.99
CA LYS A 414 22.90 9.69 -5.13
C LYS A 414 21.59 9.16 -5.69
N THR A 415 21.59 8.05 -6.42
CA THR A 415 20.36 7.39 -6.88
C THR A 415 19.45 6.95 -5.73
N LEU A 416 19.99 6.72 -4.53
CA LEU A 416 19.21 6.46 -3.32
C LEU A 416 18.44 7.70 -2.82
N ALA A 417 18.78 8.89 -3.33
CA ALA A 417 18.23 10.20 -2.98
C ALA A 417 17.40 10.87 -4.09
N THR A 418 16.94 10.12 -5.10
CA THR A 418 16.21 10.66 -6.27
C THR A 418 14.85 10.00 -6.49
N ASP A 419 14.11 9.70 -5.42
CA ASP A 419 12.83 9.00 -5.50
C ASP A 419 11.66 9.96 -5.76
N THR A 420 10.63 9.46 -6.46
CA THR A 420 9.40 10.22 -6.73
C THR A 420 8.24 9.64 -5.94
N PRO A 421 7.23 10.44 -5.52
CA PRO A 421 6.09 9.91 -4.78
C PRO A 421 5.33 8.80 -5.52
N THR A 422 5.26 8.88 -6.85
CA THR A 422 4.59 7.88 -7.70
C THR A 422 5.35 6.55 -7.76
N ASP A 423 6.69 6.59 -7.78
CA ASP A 423 7.50 5.37 -7.68
C ASP A 423 7.41 4.77 -6.27
N VAL A 424 7.43 5.60 -5.22
CA VAL A 424 7.23 5.17 -3.82
C VAL A 424 5.87 4.47 -3.64
N SER A 425 4.76 5.10 -4.07
CA SER A 425 3.43 4.50 -3.93
C SER A 425 3.32 3.19 -4.69
N ARG A 426 3.86 3.11 -5.92
CA ARG A 426 3.87 1.89 -6.72
C ARG A 426 4.58 0.74 -6.01
N ARG A 427 5.76 1.01 -5.43
CA ARG A 427 6.49 0.01 -4.65
C ARG A 427 5.71 -0.42 -3.43
N PHE A 428 5.10 0.50 -2.68
CA PHE A 428 4.33 0.15 -1.49
C PHE A 428 3.03 -0.58 -1.80
N VAL A 429 2.31 -0.22 -2.86
CA VAL A 429 1.12 -0.97 -3.33
C VAL A 429 1.49 -2.42 -3.65
N THR A 430 2.65 -2.64 -4.27
CA THR A 430 3.17 -3.97 -4.60
C THR A 430 3.61 -4.71 -3.33
N LYS A 431 4.45 -4.09 -2.51
CA LYS A 431 5.03 -4.67 -1.28
C LYS A 431 4.00 -5.02 -0.22
N LEU A 432 2.92 -4.26 -0.13
CA LEU A 432 1.79 -4.50 0.76
C LEU A 432 0.72 -5.40 0.13
N GLN A 433 0.96 -5.88 -1.10
CA GLN A 433 0.08 -6.81 -1.81
C GLN A 433 -1.37 -6.31 -1.93
N CYS A 434 -1.56 -5.01 -2.17
CA CYS A 434 -2.92 -4.44 -2.30
C CYS A 434 -3.74 -5.12 -3.41
N ALA A 435 -3.07 -5.64 -4.44
CA ALA A 435 -3.67 -6.37 -5.55
C ALA A 435 -4.20 -7.78 -5.18
N VAL A 436 -3.85 -8.30 -4.00
CA VAL A 436 -4.46 -9.55 -3.51
C VAL A 436 -5.94 -9.33 -3.28
N CYS A 437 -6.33 -8.24 -2.62
CA CYS A 437 -7.73 -7.92 -2.38
C CYS A 437 -8.32 -7.10 -3.53
N HIS A 438 -7.63 -6.04 -3.97
CA HIS A 438 -8.23 -5.03 -4.85
C HIS A 438 -7.87 -5.20 -6.33
N PRO A 439 -8.86 -5.10 -7.25
CA PRO A 439 -8.54 -4.91 -8.65
C PRO A 439 -7.98 -3.51 -8.88
N ARG A 440 -7.09 -3.37 -9.85
CA ARG A 440 -6.42 -2.10 -10.17
C ARG A 440 -5.85 -2.11 -11.58
N ASP A 441 -6.06 -1.03 -12.32
CA ASP A 441 -5.49 -0.79 -13.65
C ASP A 441 -5.76 -1.95 -14.63
N GLY A 442 -7.00 -2.47 -14.61
CA GLY A 442 -7.45 -3.61 -15.42
C GLY A 442 -7.02 -5.00 -14.91
N ARG A 443 -6.20 -5.07 -13.85
CA ARG A 443 -5.81 -6.33 -13.20
C ARG A 443 -6.88 -6.78 -12.22
N ARG A 444 -7.17 -8.09 -12.21
CA ARG A 444 -8.05 -8.75 -11.23
C ARG A 444 -7.32 -8.94 -9.91
N ASN A 445 -8.10 -9.16 -8.84
CA ASN A 445 -7.56 -9.54 -7.54
C ASN A 445 -7.44 -11.06 -7.41
N SER A 446 -6.44 -11.54 -6.68
CA SER A 446 -6.21 -12.98 -6.50
C SER A 446 -6.99 -13.60 -5.35
N LEU A 447 -7.46 -12.80 -4.37
CA LEU A 447 -8.24 -13.29 -3.23
C LEU A 447 -9.52 -13.99 -3.68
N SER A 448 -10.18 -13.48 -4.73
CA SER A 448 -11.38 -14.10 -5.28
C SER A 448 -11.14 -15.52 -5.79
N GLU A 449 -9.98 -15.74 -6.43
CA GLU A 449 -9.57 -17.05 -6.95
C GLU A 449 -9.16 -17.98 -5.80
N ILE A 450 -8.38 -17.47 -4.84
CA ILE A 450 -7.97 -18.22 -3.65
C ILE A 450 -9.18 -18.69 -2.84
N LEU A 451 -10.17 -17.83 -2.63
CA LEU A 451 -11.39 -18.21 -1.92
C LEU A 451 -12.18 -19.25 -2.70
N ALA A 452 -12.26 -19.15 -4.03
CA ALA A 452 -12.96 -20.16 -4.82
C ALA A 452 -12.30 -21.55 -4.74
N ASP A 453 -10.96 -21.59 -4.64
CA ASP A 453 -10.19 -22.84 -4.64
C ASP A 453 -10.01 -23.44 -3.24
N GLU A 454 -9.84 -22.62 -2.21
CA GLU A 454 -9.38 -23.05 -0.87
C GLU A 454 -10.37 -22.75 0.27
N SER A 455 -11.44 -21.99 0.02
CA SER A 455 -12.42 -21.69 1.07
C SER A 455 -13.21 -22.93 1.46
N GLU A 456 -13.38 -23.15 2.76
CA GLU A 456 -14.30 -24.15 3.28
C GLU A 456 -15.73 -23.63 3.44
N SER A 457 -15.93 -22.30 3.39
CA SER A 457 -17.26 -21.69 3.53
C SER A 457 -18.10 -21.74 2.25
N GLY A 458 -17.46 -21.86 1.08
CA GLY A 458 -18.12 -21.95 -0.23
C GLY A 458 -18.88 -20.68 -0.64
N LEU A 459 -18.68 -19.56 0.07
CA LEU A 459 -19.33 -18.29 -0.24
C LEU A 459 -18.56 -17.54 -1.34
N PRO A 460 -19.26 -16.88 -2.28
CA PRO A 460 -18.59 -16.06 -3.27
C PRO A 460 -17.86 -14.88 -2.61
N PRO A 461 -16.70 -14.47 -3.14
CA PRO A 461 -15.94 -13.35 -2.58
C PRO A 461 -16.72 -12.05 -2.66
N GLU A 462 -16.63 -11.22 -1.61
CA GLU A 462 -17.20 -9.88 -1.62
C GLU A 462 -16.54 -9.02 -2.71
N ILE A 463 -17.34 -8.26 -3.45
CA ILE A 463 -16.81 -7.31 -4.43
C ILE A 463 -16.18 -6.14 -3.69
N VAL A 464 -14.85 -6.04 -3.75
CA VAL A 464 -14.11 -4.94 -3.13
C VAL A 464 -13.94 -3.74 -4.07
N PRO A 465 -13.75 -2.53 -3.54
CA PRO A 465 -13.53 -1.35 -4.37
C PRO A 465 -12.33 -1.47 -5.31
N ASN A 466 -12.48 -1.04 -6.56
CA ASN A 466 -11.37 -0.91 -7.49
C ASN A 466 -10.47 0.29 -7.13
N LEU A 467 -9.15 0.07 -7.12
CA LEU A 467 -8.18 1.10 -6.71
C LEU A 467 -7.71 2.02 -7.86
N THR A 468 -8.08 1.74 -9.11
CA THR A 468 -7.61 2.48 -10.31
C THR A 468 -7.79 3.99 -10.17
N TRP A 469 -8.90 4.45 -9.59
CA TRP A 469 -9.24 5.87 -9.50
C TRP A 469 -9.01 6.46 -8.11
N THR A 470 -8.32 5.75 -7.22
CA THR A 470 -8.22 6.12 -5.79
C THR A 470 -7.72 7.54 -5.59
N GLY A 471 -6.62 7.92 -6.25
CA GLY A 471 -5.98 9.23 -6.07
C GLY A 471 -6.81 10.42 -6.56
N GLU A 472 -7.61 10.19 -7.60
CA GLU A 472 -8.50 11.20 -8.20
C GLU A 472 -9.88 11.23 -7.56
N LYS A 473 -10.33 10.09 -7.05
CA LYS A 473 -11.62 9.96 -6.38
C LYS A 473 -11.60 10.58 -5.00
N LEU A 474 -10.53 10.37 -4.25
CA LEU A 474 -10.51 10.65 -2.82
C LEU A 474 -9.64 11.85 -2.46
N HIS A 475 -10.07 12.62 -1.47
CA HIS A 475 -9.23 13.66 -0.87
C HIS A 475 -8.05 13.03 -0.14
N SER A 476 -6.86 13.62 -0.29
CA SER A 476 -5.63 13.07 0.28
C SER A 476 -5.68 13.01 1.81
N ALA A 477 -6.25 14.02 2.47
CA ALA A 477 -6.41 14.01 3.93
C ALA A 477 -7.26 12.82 4.40
N TRP A 478 -8.39 12.56 3.74
CA TRP A 478 -9.25 11.43 4.08
C TRP A 478 -8.60 10.07 3.77
N MET A 479 -7.92 9.94 2.63
CA MET A 479 -7.13 8.73 2.31
C MET A 479 -6.06 8.47 3.36
N HIS A 480 -5.36 9.51 3.83
CA HIS A 480 -4.38 9.38 4.89
C HIS A 480 -5.04 8.84 6.16
N SER A 481 -6.17 9.41 6.61
CA SER A 481 -6.87 8.93 7.79
C SER A 481 -7.34 7.47 7.65
N LEU A 482 -7.80 7.06 6.46
CA LEU A 482 -8.14 5.66 6.19
C LEU A 482 -6.91 4.75 6.34
N LEU A 483 -5.83 5.06 5.61
CA LEU A 483 -4.61 4.24 5.59
C LEU A 483 -3.83 4.31 6.91
N ALA A 484 -4.00 5.35 7.71
CA ALA A 484 -3.42 5.47 9.04
C ALA A 484 -4.27 4.80 10.13
N GLY A 485 -5.48 4.31 9.81
CA GLY A 485 -6.39 3.68 10.77
C GLY A 485 -7.04 4.69 11.73
N GLN A 486 -7.17 5.94 11.30
CA GLN A 486 -7.65 7.08 12.10
C GLN A 486 -9.12 7.45 11.84
N LEU A 487 -9.79 6.79 10.88
CA LEU A 487 -11.23 7.00 10.70
C LEU A 487 -12.00 6.44 11.89
N ALA A 488 -12.92 7.24 12.43
CA ALA A 488 -13.82 6.83 13.51
C ALA A 488 -14.78 5.73 13.05
N GLU A 489 -15.33 5.87 11.84
CA GLU A 489 -16.29 4.92 11.28
C GLU A 489 -15.78 4.29 9.99
N ARG A 490 -16.12 3.02 9.78
CA ARG A 490 -15.86 2.34 8.50
C ARG A 490 -16.78 2.92 7.42
N PRO A 491 -16.28 3.19 6.20
CA PRO A 491 -17.14 3.66 5.11
C PRO A 491 -18.14 2.62 4.59
N ARG A 492 -17.87 1.33 4.88
CA ARG A 492 -18.67 0.18 4.46
C ARG A 492 -18.79 -0.80 5.62
N PRO A 493 -19.51 -0.45 6.70
CA PRO A 493 -19.59 -1.28 7.90
C PRO A 493 -20.29 -2.63 7.66
N TRP A 494 -21.09 -2.73 6.59
CA TRP A 494 -21.76 -3.96 6.17
C TRP A 494 -20.84 -4.99 5.50
N MET A 495 -19.63 -4.60 5.06
CA MET A 495 -18.68 -5.53 4.44
C MET A 495 -17.95 -6.33 5.53
N LYS A 496 -17.83 -7.63 5.30
CA LYS A 496 -17.06 -8.51 6.16
C LYS A 496 -15.56 -8.21 6.04
N LEU A 497 -15.08 -8.07 4.80
CA LEU A 497 -13.71 -7.69 4.52
C LEU A 497 -13.44 -6.27 5.03
N ARG A 498 -12.34 -6.12 5.77
CA ARG A 498 -11.90 -4.84 6.31
C ARG A 498 -10.75 -4.31 5.48
N MET A 499 -10.82 -3.04 5.10
CA MET A 499 -9.64 -2.33 4.60
C MET A 499 -8.69 -2.14 5.79
N PRO A 500 -7.50 -2.75 5.79
CA PRO A 500 -6.60 -2.65 6.92
C PRO A 500 -5.77 -1.37 6.83
N SER A 501 -5.09 -1.02 7.93
CA SER A 501 -4.27 0.20 8.02
C SER A 501 -2.78 -0.08 7.96
N PHE A 502 -2.04 0.91 7.43
CA PHE A 502 -0.59 0.91 7.20
C PHE A 502 0.04 2.24 7.69
N PRO A 503 0.03 2.55 8.99
CA PRO A 503 0.34 3.90 9.48
C PRO A 503 1.70 4.46 9.04
N ALA A 504 2.76 3.64 9.07
CA ALA A 504 4.11 4.06 8.66
C ALA A 504 4.22 4.42 7.16
N ARG A 505 3.29 3.94 6.33
CA ARG A 505 3.27 4.16 4.87
C ARG A 505 2.12 5.02 4.39
N ALA A 506 1.18 5.38 5.26
CA ALA A 506 -0.06 6.06 4.91
C ALA A 506 0.20 7.37 4.13
N ARG A 507 1.11 8.22 4.61
CA ARG A 507 1.46 9.47 3.92
C ARG A 507 2.03 9.22 2.51
N PHE A 508 2.98 8.30 2.38
CA PHE A 508 3.62 8.00 1.10
C PHE A 508 2.64 7.41 0.08
N LEU A 509 1.77 6.50 0.51
CA LEU A 509 0.72 5.93 -0.33
C LEU A 509 -0.25 7.00 -0.80
N THR A 510 -0.80 7.80 0.13
CA THR A 510 -1.70 8.91 -0.19
C THR A 510 -1.08 9.89 -1.18
N ASP A 511 0.18 10.27 -0.94
CA ASP A 511 0.90 11.28 -1.72
C ASP A 511 1.18 10.84 -3.14
N GLY A 512 1.62 9.58 -3.29
CA GLY A 512 1.88 8.99 -4.60
C GLY A 512 0.61 8.61 -5.35
N LEU A 513 -0.41 8.06 -4.70
CA LEU A 513 -1.70 7.73 -5.35
C LEU A 513 -2.35 8.98 -5.95
N ALA A 514 -2.34 10.14 -5.27
CA ALA A 514 -2.84 11.39 -5.84
C ALA A 514 -2.01 11.82 -7.07
N ARG A 515 -0.67 11.77 -6.96
CA ARG A 515 0.23 12.15 -8.06
C ARG A 515 0.21 11.22 -9.26
N GLU A 516 -0.14 9.95 -9.08
CA GLU A 516 -0.38 9.01 -10.18
C GLU A 516 -1.54 9.49 -11.09
N HIS A 517 -2.42 10.34 -10.58
CA HIS A 517 -3.49 11.00 -11.34
C HIS A 517 -3.17 12.46 -11.70
N GLY A 518 -1.91 12.90 -11.56
CA GLY A 518 -1.51 14.29 -11.82
C GLY A 518 -2.03 15.31 -10.81
N LEU A 519 -2.56 14.86 -9.67
CA LEU A 519 -3.12 15.72 -8.64
C LEU A 519 -2.12 15.97 -7.50
N PRO A 520 -2.14 17.17 -6.89
CA PRO A 520 -1.37 17.42 -5.69
C PRO A 520 -2.00 16.71 -4.48
N SER A 521 -1.17 16.53 -3.45
CA SER A 521 -1.61 16.10 -2.12
C SER A 521 -2.22 17.27 -1.36
N ASP A 522 -3.37 17.73 -1.85
CA ASP A 522 -4.39 18.68 -1.35
C ASP A 522 -4.02 19.71 -0.26
N PRO A 523 -4.54 20.94 -0.41
CA PRO A 523 -5.98 21.14 -0.19
C PRO A 523 -6.65 21.87 -1.35
N SER A 524 -7.49 21.18 -2.13
CA SER A 524 -8.51 21.87 -2.92
C SER A 524 -9.33 22.71 -1.95
N SER A 525 -9.42 24.03 -2.19
CA SER A 525 -10.39 24.88 -1.49
C SER A 525 -11.76 24.24 -1.64
N ARG A 526 -12.42 23.97 -0.52
CA ARG A 526 -13.78 23.43 -0.55
C ARG A 526 -14.66 24.45 -1.29
N PRO A 527 -15.47 24.01 -2.27
CA PRO A 527 -16.42 24.92 -2.92
C PRO A 527 -17.30 25.59 -1.87
N SER A 528 -17.64 26.88 -2.09
CA SER A 528 -18.69 27.52 -1.31
C SER A 528 -20.01 26.77 -1.50
N ILE A 529 -20.81 26.72 -0.45
CA ILE A 529 -22.15 26.15 -0.52
C ILE A 529 -23.07 27.24 -1.02
N GLU A 530 -23.72 27.02 -2.16
CA GLU A 530 -24.80 27.86 -2.65
C GLU A 530 -26.12 27.39 -2.02
N PRO A 531 -26.76 28.19 -1.13
CA PRO A 531 -27.91 27.72 -0.36
C PRO A 531 -29.10 27.27 -1.21
N GLU A 532 -29.44 28.02 -2.26
CA GLU A 532 -30.55 27.69 -3.15
C GLU A 532 -30.33 26.37 -3.89
N LEU A 533 -29.09 26.12 -4.35
CA LEU A 533 -28.73 24.85 -4.98
C LEU A 533 -28.75 23.69 -3.97
N ALA A 534 -28.34 23.94 -2.72
CA ALA A 534 -28.40 22.93 -1.67
C ALA A 534 -29.86 22.53 -1.34
N GLU A 535 -30.80 23.47 -1.28
CA GLU A 535 -32.22 23.19 -1.07
C GLU A 535 -32.81 22.35 -2.22
N ILE A 536 -32.49 22.71 -3.47
CA ILE A 536 -32.90 21.93 -4.65
C ILE A 536 -32.29 20.52 -4.61
N GLY A 537 -31.00 20.43 -4.26
CA GLY A 537 -30.25 19.18 -4.14
C GLY A 537 -30.83 18.24 -3.08
N GLU A 538 -31.25 18.78 -1.94
CA GLU A 538 -31.91 18.03 -0.88
C GLU A 538 -33.19 17.38 -1.39
N VAL A 539 -34.05 18.18 -2.06
CA VAL A 539 -35.30 17.69 -2.62
C VAL A 539 -35.03 16.59 -3.65
N LEU A 540 -34.10 16.81 -4.58
CA LEU A 540 -33.72 15.83 -5.60
C LEU A 540 -33.24 14.51 -4.99
N ALA A 541 -32.38 14.58 -3.96
CA ALA A 541 -31.74 13.42 -3.36
C ALA A 541 -32.65 12.62 -2.42
N THR A 542 -33.65 13.25 -1.79
CA THR A 542 -34.41 12.63 -0.68
C THR A 542 -35.88 12.35 -1.00
N ARG A 543 -36.48 13.01 -1.99
CA ARG A 543 -37.91 12.86 -2.32
C ARG A 543 -38.13 11.70 -3.30
N SER A 544 -39.03 10.79 -2.92
CA SER A 544 -39.48 9.73 -3.82
C SER A 544 -40.13 10.28 -5.10
N GLY A 545 -39.84 9.62 -6.23
CA GLY A 545 -40.25 10.05 -7.56
C GLY A 545 -39.30 11.05 -8.25
N LEU A 546 -38.26 11.52 -7.55
CA LEU A 546 -37.15 12.28 -8.16
C LEU A 546 -35.93 11.36 -8.38
N LEU A 547 -34.73 11.78 -7.99
CA LEU A 547 -33.54 10.91 -8.07
C LEU A 547 -33.54 9.87 -6.94
N ASP A 548 -34.13 10.20 -5.79
CA ASP A 548 -34.35 9.33 -4.63
C ASP A 548 -33.11 8.50 -4.23
N CYS A 549 -32.01 9.20 -3.99
CA CYS A 549 -30.72 8.61 -3.61
C CYS A 549 -30.78 7.83 -2.29
N ARG A 550 -31.76 8.14 -1.43
CA ARG A 550 -31.98 7.50 -0.14
C ARG A 550 -32.37 6.03 -0.22
N GLN A 551 -32.84 5.56 -1.39
CA GLN A 551 -33.07 4.12 -1.61
C GLN A 551 -31.82 3.29 -1.29
N CYS A 552 -30.63 3.83 -1.60
CA CYS A 552 -29.36 3.13 -1.33
C CYS A 552 -28.51 3.81 -0.25
N HIS A 553 -28.57 5.14 -0.11
CA HIS A 553 -27.65 5.91 0.74
C HIS A 553 -28.32 6.37 2.05
N GLY A 554 -27.62 6.17 3.17
CA GLY A 554 -27.99 6.77 4.46
C GLY A 554 -27.53 8.23 4.54
N ILE A 555 -28.10 8.98 5.49
CA ILE A 555 -27.75 10.39 5.76
C ILE A 555 -27.59 10.58 7.26
N GLY A 556 -26.34 10.66 7.72
CA GLY A 556 -26.03 10.72 9.15
C GLY A 556 -26.64 9.52 9.88
N PRO A 557 -27.47 9.71 10.93
CA PRO A 557 -28.11 8.62 11.65
C PRO A 557 -29.26 7.96 10.88
N LEU A 558 -29.74 8.58 9.79
CA LEU A 558 -30.88 8.06 9.04
C LEU A 558 -30.43 6.93 8.10
N PRO A 559 -30.97 5.71 8.24
CA PRO A 559 -30.64 4.60 7.34
C PRO A 559 -31.23 4.82 5.93
N PRO A 560 -30.70 4.09 4.91
CA PRO A 560 -31.34 4.00 3.61
C PRO A 560 -32.81 3.55 3.69
N THR A 561 -33.63 3.95 2.72
CA THR A 561 -35.08 3.68 2.67
C THR A 561 -35.47 2.53 1.74
N GLY A 562 -34.51 1.96 0.99
CA GLY A 562 -34.77 0.88 0.04
C GLY A 562 -35.19 -0.43 0.67
N ASP A 563 -35.75 -1.30 -0.16
CA ASP A 563 -36.16 -2.65 0.25
C ASP A 563 -34.94 -3.58 0.47
N LYS A 564 -35.19 -4.79 0.97
CA LYS A 564 -34.11 -5.77 1.23
C LYS A 564 -33.28 -6.09 -0.02
N SER A 565 -33.88 -6.07 -1.20
CA SER A 565 -33.17 -6.37 -2.45
C SER A 565 -32.20 -5.25 -2.83
N THR A 566 -32.64 -3.99 -2.68
CA THR A 566 -31.81 -2.79 -2.87
C THR A 566 -30.66 -2.75 -1.85
N LEU A 567 -30.94 -3.11 -0.60
CA LEU A 567 -29.97 -3.07 0.50
C LEU A 567 -29.03 -4.29 0.57
N LEU A 568 -29.02 -5.15 -0.45
CA LEU A 568 -27.94 -6.14 -0.62
C LEU A 568 -26.57 -5.49 -0.84
N ALA A 569 -26.54 -4.26 -1.36
CA ALA A 569 -25.33 -3.50 -1.59
C ALA A 569 -25.59 -2.01 -1.32
N PRO A 570 -25.70 -1.61 -0.05
CA PRO A 570 -26.04 -0.23 0.30
C PRO A 570 -24.94 0.74 -0.13
N GLY A 571 -25.34 1.99 -0.37
CA GLY A 571 -24.45 3.09 -0.69
C GLY A 571 -23.73 3.62 0.55
N ILE A 572 -22.58 4.27 0.35
CA ILE A 572 -21.85 4.95 1.43
C ILE A 572 -22.72 6.07 2.00
N ASN A 573 -22.73 6.21 3.33
CA ASN A 573 -23.47 7.26 4.02
C ASN A 573 -23.02 8.65 3.54
N PHE A 574 -23.97 9.52 3.22
CA PHE A 574 -23.69 10.84 2.69
C PHE A 574 -22.94 11.76 3.66
N ALA A 575 -23.02 11.51 4.97
CA ALA A 575 -22.23 12.21 5.98
C ALA A 575 -20.71 12.11 5.74
N GLN A 576 -20.26 11.09 5.01
CA GLN A 576 -18.84 10.92 4.68
C GLN A 576 -18.44 11.61 3.37
N THR A 577 -19.39 12.07 2.54
CA THR A 577 -19.08 12.49 1.16
C THR A 577 -18.20 13.73 1.12
N ARG A 578 -18.57 14.74 1.91
CA ARG A 578 -17.91 16.06 1.98
C ARG A 578 -16.40 15.97 2.22
N GLU A 579 -15.96 15.07 3.10
CA GLU A 579 -14.54 14.91 3.42
C GLU A 579 -13.84 13.92 2.49
N ARG A 580 -14.60 13.06 1.82
CA ARG A 580 -14.08 11.87 1.16
C ARG A 580 -13.85 12.04 -0.33
N ILE A 581 -14.81 12.56 -1.09
CA ILE A 581 -14.80 12.51 -2.57
C ILE A 581 -14.45 13.88 -3.15
N ARG A 582 -13.60 13.93 -4.18
CA ARG A 582 -13.31 15.16 -4.93
C ARG A 582 -14.46 15.49 -5.91
N HIS A 583 -14.81 16.78 -6.02
CA HIS A 583 -15.93 17.25 -6.86
C HIS A 583 -15.81 16.82 -8.33
N ASP A 584 -14.64 16.97 -8.95
CA ASP A 584 -14.43 16.57 -10.36
C ASP A 584 -14.69 15.09 -10.62
N PHE A 585 -14.35 14.22 -9.66
CA PHE A 585 -14.65 12.80 -9.74
C PHE A 585 -16.14 12.55 -9.51
N TYR A 586 -16.73 13.19 -8.50
CA TYR A 586 -18.17 13.12 -8.24
C TYR A 586 -18.98 13.44 -9.50
N ARG A 587 -18.70 14.59 -10.14
CA ARG A 587 -19.44 15.08 -11.32
C ARG A 587 -19.47 14.05 -12.46
N ARG A 588 -18.33 13.41 -12.75
CA ARG A 588 -18.26 12.40 -13.81
C ARG A 588 -18.85 11.06 -13.39
N PHE A 589 -18.61 10.65 -12.15
CA PHE A 589 -19.10 9.40 -11.62
C PHE A 589 -20.62 9.35 -11.57
N THR A 590 -21.31 10.44 -11.19
CA THR A 590 -22.78 10.46 -11.14
C THR A 590 -23.44 10.44 -12.51
N LEU A 591 -22.76 10.97 -13.55
CA LEU A 591 -23.23 10.92 -14.93
C LEU A 591 -23.15 9.51 -15.53
N ASP A 592 -22.05 8.78 -15.28
CA ASP A 592 -21.86 7.42 -15.79
C ASP A 592 -21.11 6.50 -14.81
N PRO A 593 -21.77 6.00 -13.74
CA PRO A 593 -21.09 5.19 -12.73
C PRO A 593 -20.39 3.93 -13.29
N PRO A 594 -21.01 3.13 -14.19
CA PRO A 594 -20.38 1.93 -14.76
C PRO A 594 -19.12 2.20 -15.58
N ARG A 595 -18.92 3.44 -16.05
CA ARG A 595 -17.68 3.84 -16.75
C ARG A 595 -16.46 3.78 -15.84
N TYR A 596 -16.62 4.13 -14.57
CA TYR A 596 -15.53 4.19 -13.59
C TYR A 596 -15.41 2.91 -12.75
N ASP A 597 -16.54 2.25 -12.51
CA ASP A 597 -16.60 0.98 -11.78
C ASP A 597 -17.75 0.13 -12.31
N VAL A 598 -17.46 -0.84 -13.17
CA VAL A 598 -18.46 -1.74 -13.75
C VAL A 598 -19.21 -2.57 -12.69
N SER A 599 -18.61 -2.73 -11.51
CA SER A 599 -19.21 -3.48 -10.40
C SER A 599 -20.13 -2.63 -9.52
N THR A 600 -20.21 -1.32 -9.79
CA THR A 600 -21.07 -0.41 -9.02
C THR A 600 -22.54 -0.82 -9.13
N ARG A 601 -23.24 -0.70 -8.00
CA ARG A 601 -24.70 -0.88 -7.94
C ARG A 601 -25.47 0.43 -8.09
N MET A 602 -24.75 1.56 -8.19
CA MET A 602 -25.38 2.85 -8.48
C MET A 602 -25.96 2.82 -9.91
N PRO A 603 -27.26 3.09 -10.09
CA PRO A 603 -27.87 3.07 -11.42
C PRO A 603 -27.34 4.23 -12.29
N LYS A 604 -27.26 3.99 -13.59
CA LYS A 604 -27.00 5.06 -14.57
C LYS A 604 -28.29 5.86 -14.78
N LEU A 605 -28.39 7.00 -14.09
CA LEU A 605 -29.57 7.87 -14.13
C LEU A 605 -29.63 8.75 -15.40
N VAL A 606 -28.53 8.84 -16.14
CA VAL A 606 -28.37 9.65 -17.35
C VAL A 606 -28.13 8.74 -18.56
N VAL A 607 -29.21 8.22 -19.15
CA VAL A 607 -29.12 7.21 -20.22
C VAL A 607 -28.58 7.83 -21.53
N ASP A 608 -28.95 9.07 -21.82
CA ASP A 608 -28.56 9.82 -23.02
C ASP A 608 -27.29 10.67 -22.82
N GLY A 609 -26.65 10.58 -21.65
CA GLY A 609 -25.48 11.39 -21.28
C GLY A 609 -25.77 12.88 -20.99
N ARG A 610 -27.02 13.33 -21.05
CA ARG A 610 -27.40 14.74 -20.88
C ARG A 610 -28.50 14.97 -19.85
N THR A 611 -29.49 14.10 -19.79
CA THR A 611 -30.70 14.33 -19.03
C THR A 611 -31.11 13.16 -18.13
N THR A 612 -31.71 13.49 -16.98
CA THR A 612 -32.33 12.49 -16.10
C THR A 612 -33.81 12.30 -16.45
N LYS A 613 -34.48 11.36 -15.78
CA LYS A 613 -35.94 11.18 -15.84
C LYS A 613 -36.72 12.33 -15.17
N VAL A 614 -36.08 13.11 -14.31
CA VAL A 614 -36.69 14.22 -13.57
C VAL A 614 -36.67 15.46 -14.45
N LYS A 615 -37.75 15.77 -15.16
CA LYS A 615 -37.79 16.90 -16.12
C LYS A 615 -38.21 18.24 -15.51
N ASN A 616 -38.87 18.22 -14.36
CA ASN A 616 -39.43 19.40 -13.70
C ASN A 616 -38.41 20.23 -12.91
N VAL A 617 -37.13 19.85 -12.92
CA VAL A 617 -36.03 20.58 -12.27
C VAL A 617 -34.91 20.76 -13.30
N PHE A 618 -34.48 21.99 -13.55
CA PHE A 618 -33.49 22.35 -14.58
C PHE A 618 -33.77 21.75 -15.97
N ASP A 619 -35.03 21.61 -16.35
CA ASP A 619 -35.47 20.96 -17.61
C ASP A 619 -34.90 19.54 -17.81
N GLY A 620 -34.52 18.89 -16.72
CA GLY A 620 -33.87 17.58 -16.73
C GLY A 620 -32.38 17.58 -16.99
N ASP A 621 -31.70 18.73 -17.03
CA ASP A 621 -30.25 18.81 -17.16
C ASP A 621 -29.56 18.08 -16.00
N ALA A 622 -28.94 16.95 -16.32
CA ALA A 622 -28.32 16.10 -15.31
C ALA A 622 -27.12 16.78 -14.62
N ARG A 623 -26.40 17.68 -15.31
CA ARG A 623 -25.24 18.37 -14.73
C ARG A 623 -25.71 19.33 -13.65
N GLN A 624 -26.72 20.14 -13.94
CA GLN A 624 -27.27 21.10 -12.97
C GLN A 624 -27.93 20.38 -11.79
N GLN A 625 -28.64 19.28 -12.05
CA GLN A 625 -29.24 18.47 -10.98
C GLN A 625 -28.19 17.85 -10.06
N PHE A 626 -27.13 17.24 -10.60
CA PHE A 626 -26.07 16.67 -9.76
C PHE A 626 -25.21 17.75 -9.09
N GLU A 627 -25.07 18.93 -9.68
CA GLU A 627 -24.42 20.06 -9.01
C GLU A 627 -25.23 20.54 -7.80
N ALA A 628 -26.55 20.66 -7.93
CA ALA A 628 -27.43 20.95 -6.79
C ALA A 628 -27.29 19.89 -5.69
N VAL A 629 -27.30 18.60 -6.05
CA VAL A 629 -27.04 17.49 -5.10
C VAL A 629 -25.66 17.61 -4.47
N TRP A 630 -24.62 18.01 -5.21
CA TRP A 630 -23.29 18.23 -4.64
C TRP A 630 -23.30 19.28 -3.53
N HIS A 631 -23.94 20.43 -3.75
CA HIS A 631 -24.08 21.48 -2.74
C HIS A 631 -24.82 20.97 -1.49
N TYR A 632 -25.89 20.19 -1.67
CA TYR A 632 -26.58 19.54 -0.56
C TYR A 632 -25.66 18.58 0.22
N LEU A 633 -24.87 17.76 -0.47
CA LEU A 633 -23.95 16.83 0.19
C LEU A 633 -22.87 17.55 1.03
N GLN A 634 -22.60 18.83 0.74
CA GLN A 634 -21.73 19.65 1.58
C GLN A 634 -22.42 20.16 2.86
N THR A 635 -23.76 20.21 2.94
CA THR A 635 -24.50 20.64 4.14
C THR A 635 -24.72 19.50 5.14
N VAL A 636 -24.63 18.25 4.68
CA VAL A 636 -24.79 17.07 5.56
C VAL A 636 -23.67 17.08 6.62
N PRO A 637 -24.03 17.03 7.93
CA PRO A 637 -23.04 16.97 9.00
C PRO A 637 -22.14 15.75 8.84
N SER A 638 -20.85 15.92 9.14
CA SER A 638 -19.91 14.81 9.20
C SER A 638 -20.36 13.80 10.27
N SER A 639 -20.14 12.50 10.05
CA SER A 639 -20.53 11.48 11.04
C SER A 639 -19.72 11.55 12.34
N THR A 640 -18.72 12.44 12.41
CA THR A 640 -17.96 12.77 13.62
C THR A 640 -18.49 13.99 14.38
N ALA A 641 -19.54 14.66 13.89
CA ALA A 641 -20.22 15.70 14.65
C ALA A 641 -21.19 15.03 15.63
N ASP A 642 -21.00 15.26 16.93
CA ASP A 642 -22.00 14.89 17.94
C ASP A 642 -23.37 15.50 17.55
N PRO A 643 -24.48 14.77 17.78
CA PRO A 643 -25.81 15.15 17.33
C PRO A 643 -26.32 16.49 17.89
#